data_AF-A0A4S4LGX5-F1
#
_entry.id   AF-A0A4S4LGX5-F1
#
_cell.length_a   1.000
_cell.length_b   1.000
_cell.length_c   1.000
_cell.angle_alpha   90.00
_cell.angle_beta   90.00
_cell.angle_gamma   90.00
#
_symmetry.space_group_name_H-M   'P 1'
#
loop_
_entity.id
_entity.type
_entity.pdbx_description
1 polymer ?
#
loop_
_entity_poly.entity_id
_entity_poly.type
_entity_poly.pdbx_seq_one_letter_code
_entity_poly.pdbx_strand_id
1 'polypeptide(L)'
;MIRIASFTVLAAFLFAQALAVPVSEPLPSVLEARSPAPFEPIVAYARRATTNTIPAEVATKAPNGVIELYGNDKREEKRATTNTIPAEVATKAPNGVIELYGNGKREEKRASTNTIPAEVATKAPNGVIELYGNGKREEKRAINARTHMAFSRVFNSFVAASRARSYATHSSALPRSLVQVLKRGAAIDVHPEVQDALAARRPVVALETALVTNGVAPPTNLEVARKLESIVRAQGAVPATIGIIDGRIKIGLQNIELERLADTERNKRIVSRRDIGPALALRMDGGTTICSTLIFAHLSGIKVIATGGLGGVHRDGENTMDVSADLHELTRCPVGLVSCGVKSILDIGRTLEYLETLGVPVVTYGETNNFPAFFCGQSDFKTNWKVNDPRTAADILNAQWLMGMQNGTLFAAPIPEEYAMQGEEIKAAVDQAVRESEENGISKNGKEVTPWLLARVVELTGGKSLQSNLALLENTAVIGGQIAVEYAKLQDQLRENSSEPLGLSRSTTNHLSSSEIPSRSHVNHLLQSTNQDPKAPERKTPSKLIVIGASAIDITGRVVSKPNEFTQVAQSTAPGTVSLTVGGVARNIAEAAHRILSSGRDGDPYATLLVSPVGHDEFARFLVDEYARLGMRNNGLLRVEDCRTAVCDMVLDTSGALVGGVADMDIIRNVSENAVINCLKDEDPYLVAMDGNLSPSTLSAILAECCNRQKPIASFFEPTSISKASSILPAIMNQLMTNKTGTTRSPVTYTSPNLIELSHMYHEANSETFGLINHRLWWDVINSFSLGSTWRMDLDQLARQPACPIKDKGDLSFLVKDGVGQMAINLLPFFQNIIIKCGERGVIVVMRFSGEDAMNTSWADERSNPFGRYIIAKSHNSKELVVLRHFPAIPVNKDEIVSVTGAGDSMVGALCASIVNDPSTFHHTKRLDAAIQLSQEAAVLSLHSVRAISPLLGKGSG
;
A
#
# COMPACT_ATOMS: atom_id res chain seq x y z
N MET A 1 40.94 36.84 54.90
CA MET A 1 39.90 37.80 55.34
C MET A 1 38.58 37.28 54.78
N ILE A 2 37.49 36.99 55.52
CA ILE A 2 37.16 37.08 56.97
C ILE A 2 36.60 35.70 57.43
N ARG A 3 36.42 35.49 58.75
CA ARG A 3 35.88 34.26 59.41
C ARG A 3 34.71 34.63 60.35
N ILE A 4 34.12 33.62 61.04
CA ILE A 4 33.09 33.71 62.13
C ILE A 4 31.64 33.73 61.58
N ALA A 5 30.59 33.07 62.13
CA ALA A 5 30.38 32.18 63.30
C ALA A 5 29.67 30.87 62.86
N SER A 6 29.51 29.74 63.59
CA SER A 6 29.70 29.31 65.00
C SER A 6 28.43 29.16 65.88
N PHE A 7 27.87 27.93 65.87
CA PHE A 7 27.29 27.13 67.00
C PHE A 7 26.01 27.52 67.78
N THR A 8 25.33 26.46 68.29
CA THR A 8 24.58 26.29 69.58
C THR A 8 23.17 25.64 69.38
N VAL A 9 22.63 24.66 70.13
CA VAL A 9 23.09 23.42 70.86
C VAL A 9 21.84 22.72 71.51
N LEU A 10 22.01 21.53 72.14
CA LEU A 10 21.10 20.76 73.05
C LEU A 10 20.21 19.67 72.37
N ALA A 11 20.17 18.34 72.68
CA ALA A 11 20.47 17.45 73.85
C ALA A 11 19.29 17.20 74.83
N ALA A 12 19.00 16.02 75.42
CA ALA A 12 19.46 14.60 75.30
C ALA A 12 18.53 13.62 76.13
N PHE A 13 19.02 12.41 76.53
CA PHE A 13 18.45 11.26 77.34
C PHE A 13 18.16 9.97 76.49
N LEU A 14 18.83 8.80 76.62
CA LEU A 14 19.07 7.80 77.71
C LEU A 14 17.93 6.73 77.83
N PHE A 15 18.13 5.41 78.10
CA PHE A 15 19.21 4.60 78.73
C PHE A 15 19.16 3.08 78.30
N ALA A 16 20.30 2.32 78.38
CA ALA A 16 20.50 0.84 78.62
C ALA A 16 19.59 -0.25 77.95
N GLN A 17 19.98 -1.50 77.60
CA GLN A 17 21.17 -2.41 77.67
C GLN A 17 20.83 -3.71 76.81
N ALA A 18 21.57 -4.83 76.58
CA ALA A 18 22.95 -5.35 76.77
C ALA A 18 23.13 -6.71 75.97
N LEU A 19 24.23 -7.46 76.22
CA LEU A 19 24.52 -8.91 75.97
C LEU A 19 25.02 -9.45 74.58
N ALA A 20 26.36 -9.64 74.52
CA ALA A 20 27.10 -10.86 74.12
C ALA A 20 27.26 -11.34 72.64
N VAL A 21 28.41 -11.99 72.39
CA VAL A 21 29.10 -12.38 71.12
C VAL A 21 29.98 -13.62 71.46
N PRO A 22 30.14 -14.72 70.67
CA PRO A 22 31.08 -14.74 69.51
C PRO A 22 30.92 -15.78 68.35
N VAL A 23 31.36 -15.34 67.15
CA VAL A 23 32.20 -16.02 66.10
C VAL A 23 31.91 -17.45 65.61
N SER A 24 31.76 -17.62 64.28
CA SER A 24 32.20 -18.80 63.50
C SER A 24 32.32 -18.51 61.97
N GLU A 25 33.35 -19.05 61.33
CA GLU A 25 33.47 -19.39 59.88
C GLU A 25 33.67 -20.93 59.81
N PRO A 26 33.47 -21.69 58.68
CA PRO A 26 33.70 -21.29 57.28
C PRO A 26 32.74 -21.88 56.20
N LEU A 27 33.17 -21.77 54.93
CA LEU A 27 32.88 -22.52 53.67
C LEU A 27 32.14 -23.90 53.76
N PRO A 28 31.56 -24.41 52.64
CA PRO A 28 30.91 -23.74 51.49
C PRO A 28 29.57 -24.42 51.07
N SER A 29 28.83 -23.86 50.11
CA SER A 29 27.79 -24.60 49.38
C SER A 29 27.75 -24.27 47.89
N VAL A 30 27.51 -25.29 47.06
CA VAL A 30 27.42 -25.18 45.60
C VAL A 30 25.98 -24.88 45.20
N LEU A 31 25.79 -23.88 44.34
CA LEU A 31 24.59 -23.73 43.53
C LEU A 31 24.97 -23.64 42.06
N GLU A 32 24.21 -24.34 41.22
CA GLU A 32 24.61 -24.66 39.85
C GLU A 32 24.60 -23.44 38.94
N ALA A 33 25.69 -23.25 38.17
CA ALA A 33 25.70 -22.33 37.05
C ALA A 33 24.78 -22.90 35.94
N ARG A 34 23.53 -22.43 35.89
CA ARG A 34 22.61 -22.76 34.79
C ARG A 34 23.17 -22.24 33.47
N SER A 35 23.47 -23.16 32.56
CA SER A 35 23.92 -22.87 31.20
C SER A 35 22.96 -21.90 30.49
N PRO A 36 23.47 -20.95 29.69
CA PRO A 36 22.61 -20.18 28.79
C PRO A 36 21.88 -21.13 27.85
N ALA A 37 20.56 -20.96 27.72
CA ALA A 37 19.76 -21.74 26.79
C ALA A 37 20.18 -21.44 25.33
N PRO A 38 20.09 -22.39 24.40
CA PRO A 38 20.49 -22.18 23.02
C PRO A 38 19.61 -21.13 22.34
N PHE A 39 20.23 -20.17 21.65
CA PHE A 39 19.53 -19.21 20.80
C PHE A 39 18.87 -19.92 19.61
N GLU A 40 17.53 -20.00 19.65
CA GLU A 40 16.68 -20.36 18.52
C GLU A 40 16.70 -19.23 17.46
N PRO A 41 16.72 -19.56 16.15
CA PRO A 41 16.63 -18.56 15.09
C PRO A 41 15.22 -17.96 15.00
N ILE A 42 15.14 -16.69 14.56
CA ILE A 42 13.89 -15.92 14.50
C ILE A 42 12.84 -16.61 13.61
N VAL A 43 11.70 -16.97 14.20
CA VAL A 43 10.54 -17.52 13.49
C VAL A 43 9.61 -16.39 13.06
N ALA A 44 9.24 -16.36 11.77
CA ALA A 44 8.26 -15.40 11.26
C ALA A 44 6.84 -15.74 11.75
N TYR A 45 6.23 -14.81 12.50
CA TYR A 45 4.81 -14.71 12.84
C TYR A 45 4.05 -16.00 13.23
N ALA A 46 4.03 -16.30 14.53
CA ALA A 46 2.94 -17.02 15.18
C ALA A 46 2.51 -16.30 16.47
N ARG A 47 1.36 -15.63 16.48
CA ARG A 47 0.84 -14.93 17.67
C ARG A 47 -0.04 -15.88 18.48
N ARG A 48 0.29 -16.10 19.76
CA ARG A 48 -0.46 -16.97 20.67
C ARG A 48 -1.79 -16.34 21.11
N ALA A 49 -2.73 -17.18 21.50
CA ALA A 49 -4.02 -16.80 22.09
C ALA A 49 -4.02 -16.98 23.62
N THR A 50 -4.90 -16.25 24.32
CA THR A 50 -5.46 -16.62 25.64
C THR A 50 -6.83 -15.98 25.86
N THR A 51 -7.87 -16.82 25.92
CA THR A 51 -8.84 -17.02 27.04
C THR A 51 -9.30 -15.82 27.92
N ASN A 52 -10.53 -15.79 28.49
CA ASN A 52 -11.65 -16.75 28.52
C ASN A 52 -13.00 -16.06 28.90
N THR A 53 -14.15 -16.53 28.39
CA THR A 53 -15.42 -16.66 29.15
C THR A 53 -16.51 -17.39 28.34
N ILE A 54 -17.36 -18.14 29.03
CA ILE A 54 -18.50 -18.96 28.56
C ILE A 54 -19.63 -18.71 29.59
N PRO A 55 -20.89 -18.39 29.20
CA PRO A 55 -21.86 -19.45 28.92
C PRO A 55 -23.02 -19.15 27.94
N ALA A 56 -23.30 -20.13 27.07
CA ALA A 56 -24.67 -20.59 26.74
C ALA A 56 -24.57 -21.94 26.01
N GLU A 57 -25.24 -22.98 26.51
CA GLU A 57 -25.26 -24.31 25.88
C GLU A 57 -26.48 -24.46 24.96
N VAL A 58 -26.27 -24.89 23.71
CA VAL A 58 -27.34 -25.37 22.82
C VAL A 58 -26.82 -26.59 22.05
N ALA A 59 -27.59 -27.69 22.06
CA ALA A 59 -27.09 -29.03 21.75
C ALA A 59 -27.34 -29.50 20.31
N THR A 60 -26.49 -30.43 19.85
CA THR A 60 -26.65 -31.17 18.59
C THR A 60 -27.28 -32.56 18.82
N LYS A 61 -28.16 -32.99 17.90
CA LYS A 61 -29.06 -34.13 18.08
C LYS A 61 -28.58 -35.41 17.36
N ALA A 62 -28.50 -36.53 18.08
CA ALA A 62 -28.30 -37.87 17.49
C ALA A 62 -29.58 -38.38 16.79
N PRO A 63 -29.51 -39.37 15.87
CA PRO A 63 -30.64 -39.74 14.99
C PRO A 63 -31.95 -40.16 15.69
N ASN A 64 -31.88 -40.59 16.95
CA ASN A 64 -33.02 -40.99 17.80
C ASN A 64 -33.38 -39.96 18.90
N GLY A 65 -32.64 -38.86 19.03
CA GLY A 65 -33.16 -37.63 19.63
C GLY A 65 -33.17 -37.46 21.15
N VAL A 66 -32.27 -38.14 21.88
CA VAL A 66 -32.00 -37.89 23.31
C VAL A 66 -30.57 -37.33 23.47
N ILE A 67 -30.33 -36.56 24.53
CA ILE A 67 -29.04 -35.95 24.88
C ILE A 67 -28.70 -36.34 26.31
N GLU A 68 -27.51 -36.92 26.54
CA GLU A 68 -26.95 -37.22 27.86
C GLU A 68 -25.46 -36.81 27.88
N LEU A 69 -24.96 -36.47 29.08
CA LEU A 69 -23.57 -36.09 29.32
C LEU A 69 -22.78 -37.28 29.88
N TYR A 70 -21.59 -37.55 29.35
CA TYR A 70 -20.64 -38.48 30.00
C TYR A 70 -19.18 -38.04 29.85
N GLY A 71 -18.38 -38.31 30.89
CA GLY A 71 -17.00 -37.83 31.02
C GLY A 71 -15.92 -38.82 30.60
N ASN A 72 -14.67 -38.38 30.69
CA ASN A 72 -13.47 -39.18 30.40
C ASN A 72 -13.35 -40.41 31.31
N ASP A 73 -13.13 -41.58 30.73
CA ASP A 73 -12.18 -42.55 31.29
C ASP A 73 -11.49 -43.37 30.18
N LYS A 74 -10.21 -43.68 30.40
CA LYS A 74 -9.29 -44.57 29.64
C LYS A 74 -9.40 -44.70 28.11
N ARG A 75 -8.35 -44.24 27.41
CA ARG A 75 -7.86 -44.90 26.19
C ARG A 75 -6.93 -46.06 26.55
N GLU A 76 -7.12 -47.21 25.91
CA GLU A 76 -6.03 -48.14 25.61
C GLU A 76 -5.68 -48.09 24.12
N GLU A 77 -4.65 -48.85 23.73
CA GLU A 77 -4.06 -48.93 22.39
C GLU A 77 -4.96 -49.76 21.41
N LYS A 78 -4.68 -50.01 20.11
CA LYS A 78 -3.42 -50.06 19.33
C LYS A 78 -3.73 -50.01 17.81
N ARG A 79 -2.68 -49.78 16.99
CA ARG A 79 -2.49 -49.98 15.51
C ARG A 79 -3.68 -50.57 14.69
N ALA A 80 -4.18 -50.00 13.57
CA ALA A 80 -3.58 -49.39 12.35
C ALA A 80 -3.23 -50.38 11.19
N THR A 81 -3.79 -50.14 9.98
CA THR A 81 -3.41 -50.79 8.70
C THR A 81 -3.70 -49.94 7.43
N THR A 82 -2.63 -49.34 6.91
CA THR A 82 -2.24 -49.03 5.50
C THR A 82 -3.22 -49.23 4.31
N ASN A 83 -3.70 -48.11 3.74
CA ASN A 83 -3.55 -47.63 2.33
C ASN A 83 -3.84 -48.53 1.08
N THR A 84 -4.63 -48.01 0.11
CA THR A 84 -4.32 -48.06 -1.36
C THR A 84 -5.19 -47.10 -2.22
N ILE A 85 -4.73 -46.82 -3.44
CA ILE A 85 -5.23 -45.88 -4.49
C ILE A 85 -5.28 -46.72 -5.81
N PRO A 86 -6.25 -46.60 -6.78
CA PRO A 86 -6.63 -45.36 -7.50
C PRO A 86 -8.13 -45.20 -7.84
N ALA A 87 -8.45 -44.19 -8.68
CA ALA A 87 -9.78 -43.96 -9.25
C ALA A 87 -9.73 -43.89 -10.79
N GLU A 88 -10.51 -44.75 -11.46
CA GLU A 88 -10.85 -44.63 -12.89
C GLU A 88 -12.32 -45.07 -13.12
N VAL A 89 -13.00 -44.35 -14.03
CA VAL A 89 -14.15 -44.69 -14.89
C VAL A 89 -15.31 -45.59 -14.36
N ALA A 90 -16.54 -45.13 -14.56
CA ALA A 90 -17.77 -45.70 -14.01
C ALA A 90 -18.33 -46.97 -14.72
N THR A 91 -19.17 -47.72 -14.00
CA THR A 91 -19.99 -48.84 -14.51
C THR A 91 -21.46 -48.69 -14.09
N LYS A 92 -22.38 -49.45 -14.74
CA LYS A 92 -23.84 -49.31 -14.62
C LYS A 92 -24.50 -50.60 -14.10
N ALA A 93 -25.47 -50.46 -13.19
CA ALA A 93 -26.26 -51.59 -12.66
C ALA A 93 -27.35 -52.12 -13.65
N PRO A 94 -27.80 -53.39 -13.53
CA PRO A 94 -28.36 -54.13 -14.67
C PRO A 94 -29.83 -53.86 -15.07
N ASN A 95 -30.60 -53.13 -14.27
CA ASN A 95 -32.08 -53.15 -14.31
C ASN A 95 -32.74 -51.76 -14.18
N GLY A 96 -32.07 -50.71 -14.68
CA GLY A 96 -32.37 -49.32 -14.33
C GLY A 96 -33.78 -48.78 -14.67
N VAL A 97 -34.60 -48.62 -13.63
CA VAL A 97 -35.71 -47.66 -13.49
C VAL A 97 -35.60 -47.06 -12.07
N ILE A 98 -36.04 -45.81 -11.86
CA ILE A 98 -36.16 -45.19 -10.53
C ILE A 98 -37.52 -44.49 -10.47
N GLU A 99 -38.29 -44.75 -9.41
CA GLU A 99 -39.51 -44.03 -9.06
C GLU A 99 -39.30 -43.18 -7.78
N LEU A 100 -40.17 -42.18 -7.59
CA LEU A 100 -40.19 -41.34 -6.39
C LEU A 100 -41.41 -41.69 -5.52
N TYR A 101 -41.18 -41.89 -4.23
CA TYR A 101 -42.25 -42.05 -3.23
C TYR A 101 -42.17 -40.91 -2.20
N GLY A 102 -43.32 -40.32 -1.86
CA GLY A 102 -43.42 -39.20 -0.93
C GLY A 102 -44.42 -39.46 0.20
N ASN A 103 -44.32 -38.64 1.26
CA ASN A 103 -45.31 -38.55 2.33
C ASN A 103 -45.35 -37.09 2.83
N GLY A 104 -46.50 -36.60 3.32
CA GLY A 104 -46.69 -35.17 3.62
C GLY A 104 -47.88 -34.85 4.53
N LYS A 105 -48.41 -33.61 4.40
CA LYS A 105 -49.33 -32.90 5.32
C LYS A 105 -48.60 -32.38 6.58
N ARG A 106 -48.83 -31.18 7.14
CA ARG A 106 -49.83 -30.08 6.96
C ARG A 106 -49.10 -28.73 6.76
N GLU A 107 -49.59 -27.77 5.96
CA GLU A 107 -50.49 -26.63 6.30
C GLU A 107 -49.96 -25.75 7.47
N GLU A 108 -49.86 -24.40 7.41
CA GLU A 108 -50.62 -23.40 6.61
C GLU A 108 -49.78 -22.24 5.96
N LYS A 109 -50.43 -21.54 5.01
CA LYS A 109 -50.34 -20.10 4.63
C LYS A 109 -48.97 -19.44 4.38
N ARG A 110 -48.74 -19.05 3.11
CA ARG A 110 -47.78 -18.02 2.66
C ARG A 110 -48.43 -17.05 1.66
N ALA A 111 -48.03 -15.79 1.74
CA ALA A 111 -47.89 -14.84 0.62
C ALA A 111 -46.66 -13.96 0.96
N SER A 112 -45.81 -13.50 0.04
CA SER A 112 -45.77 -13.64 -1.43
C SER A 112 -44.30 -13.69 -1.92
N THR A 113 -44.08 -14.08 -3.18
CA THR A 113 -42.86 -13.96 -4.04
C THR A 113 -41.50 -13.64 -3.37
N ASN A 114 -40.45 -14.48 -3.30
CA ASN A 114 -39.86 -15.52 -4.18
C ASN A 114 -38.75 -15.04 -5.15
N THR A 115 -37.51 -15.47 -4.91
CA THR A 115 -36.40 -15.56 -5.88
C THR A 115 -35.51 -16.77 -5.55
N ILE A 116 -35.34 -17.71 -6.50
CA ILE A 116 -34.43 -18.87 -6.41
C ILE A 116 -33.74 -19.05 -7.76
N PRO A 117 -32.42 -19.32 -7.79
CA PRO A 117 -31.74 -19.82 -8.98
C PRO A 117 -30.95 -21.12 -8.70
N ALA A 118 -31.48 -22.28 -9.13
CA ALA A 118 -30.70 -23.47 -9.52
C ALA A 118 -31.62 -24.63 -9.95
N GLU A 119 -31.62 -25.00 -11.23
CA GLU A 119 -31.92 -26.37 -11.67
C GLU A 119 -30.99 -26.77 -12.83
N VAL A 120 -30.59 -28.03 -12.85
CA VAL A 120 -29.68 -28.63 -13.86
C VAL A 120 -30.49 -29.62 -14.71
N ALA A 121 -30.15 -29.73 -16.00
CA ALA A 121 -30.91 -30.51 -16.97
C ALA A 121 -30.98 -32.02 -16.65
N THR A 122 -32.10 -32.66 -17.03
CA THR A 122 -32.29 -34.11 -17.01
C THR A 122 -32.69 -34.63 -18.41
N LYS A 123 -32.60 -35.95 -18.64
CA LYS A 123 -32.57 -36.57 -19.98
C LYS A 123 -33.75 -37.53 -20.22
N ALA A 124 -34.29 -37.53 -21.45
CA ALA A 124 -35.41 -38.38 -21.88
C ALA A 124 -35.01 -39.84 -22.25
N PRO A 125 -35.96 -40.81 -22.25
CA PRO A 125 -35.64 -42.24 -22.18
C PRO A 125 -35.72 -43.02 -23.51
N ASN A 126 -34.93 -42.65 -24.52
CA ASN A 126 -34.77 -43.42 -25.76
C ASN A 126 -33.38 -43.17 -26.40
N GLY A 127 -32.38 -43.94 -25.95
CA GLY A 127 -30.96 -43.66 -26.20
C GLY A 127 -30.47 -43.81 -27.64
N VAL A 128 -30.63 -42.77 -28.44
CA VAL A 128 -29.88 -42.50 -29.69
C VAL A 128 -29.36 -41.06 -29.63
N ILE A 129 -28.17 -40.79 -30.16
CA ILE A 129 -27.63 -39.44 -30.35
C ILE A 129 -27.06 -39.35 -31.77
N GLU A 130 -27.76 -38.62 -32.64
CA GLU A 130 -27.19 -38.08 -33.88
C GLU A 130 -27.67 -36.63 -34.08
N LEU A 131 -26.98 -35.90 -34.95
CA LEU A 131 -27.05 -34.45 -35.04
C LEU A 131 -28.08 -33.97 -36.06
N TYR A 132 -29.07 -33.21 -35.61
CA TYR A 132 -29.82 -32.26 -36.45
C TYR A 132 -30.10 -30.98 -35.65
N GLY A 133 -30.03 -29.77 -36.21
CA GLY A 133 -29.87 -29.44 -37.64
C GLY A 133 -30.92 -28.46 -38.17
N ASN A 134 -31.72 -27.84 -37.31
CA ASN A 134 -32.83 -26.98 -37.72
C ASN A 134 -32.40 -25.61 -38.25
N GLY A 135 -32.01 -25.59 -39.53
CA GLY A 135 -32.19 -24.42 -40.36
C GLY A 135 -33.69 -24.21 -40.66
N LYS A 136 -34.20 -23.02 -40.31
CA LYS A 136 -35.34 -22.31 -40.93
C LYS A 136 -36.65 -23.10 -41.21
N ARG A 137 -37.72 -22.65 -40.57
CA ARG A 137 -38.90 -22.05 -41.25
C ARG A 137 -39.44 -20.94 -40.32
N GLU A 138 -39.61 -19.71 -40.81
CA GLU A 138 -40.84 -19.18 -41.45
C GLU A 138 -42.03 -19.17 -40.44
N GLU A 139 -42.64 -18.05 -40.06
CA GLU A 139 -42.61 -16.69 -40.64
C GLU A 139 -42.47 -15.55 -39.60
N LYS A 140 -41.52 -14.64 -39.85
CA LYS A 140 -41.60 -13.19 -39.52
C LYS A 140 -40.50 -12.42 -40.26
N ARG A 141 -40.50 -12.55 -41.60
CA ARG A 141 -39.47 -12.01 -42.50
C ARG A 141 -39.99 -10.87 -43.38
N ALA A 142 -40.67 -9.92 -42.75
CA ALA A 142 -40.95 -8.59 -43.27
C ALA A 142 -40.63 -7.56 -42.16
N ILE A 143 -40.42 -6.29 -42.53
CA ILE A 143 -40.06 -5.20 -41.59
C ILE A 143 -38.71 -5.43 -40.87
N ASN A 144 -37.65 -5.79 -41.61
CA ASN A 144 -36.28 -5.58 -41.12
C ASN A 144 -35.31 -5.15 -42.23
N ALA A 145 -35.71 -4.12 -42.98
CA ALA A 145 -34.97 -3.56 -44.11
C ALA A 145 -34.90 -2.00 -44.09
N ARG A 146 -35.22 -1.35 -42.96
CA ARG A 146 -35.15 0.12 -42.80
C ARG A 146 -34.40 0.60 -41.55
N THR A 147 -34.21 -0.24 -40.54
CA THR A 147 -33.65 0.17 -39.24
C THR A 147 -32.12 0.21 -39.20
N HIS A 148 -31.43 -0.65 -39.98
CA HIS A 148 -29.97 -0.78 -39.91
C HIS A 148 -29.15 0.29 -40.64
N MET A 149 -29.76 1.08 -41.54
CA MET A 149 -29.09 2.24 -42.15
C MET A 149 -29.16 3.53 -41.30
N ALA A 150 -30.02 3.58 -40.28
CA ALA A 150 -30.16 4.77 -39.44
C ALA A 150 -28.99 4.93 -38.45
N PHE A 151 -28.65 3.86 -37.73
CA PHE A 151 -27.64 3.92 -36.66
C PHE A 151 -26.22 4.28 -37.14
N SER A 152 -25.81 3.82 -38.33
CA SER A 152 -24.49 4.12 -38.88
C SER A 152 -24.31 5.59 -39.27
N ARG A 153 -25.38 6.31 -39.62
CA ARG A 153 -25.32 7.75 -39.94
C ARG A 153 -25.29 8.63 -38.70
N VAL A 154 -26.09 8.31 -37.67
CA VAL A 154 -26.11 9.11 -36.42
C VAL A 154 -24.78 9.02 -35.68
N PHE A 155 -24.19 7.82 -35.57
CA PHE A 155 -22.93 7.63 -34.84
C PHE A 155 -21.75 8.36 -35.50
N ASN A 156 -21.65 8.30 -36.84
CA ASN A 156 -20.61 9.01 -37.58
C ASN A 156 -20.78 10.54 -37.57
N SER A 157 -22.00 11.07 -37.46
CA SER A 157 -22.22 12.50 -37.27
C SER A 157 -21.71 13.01 -35.90
N PHE A 158 -21.84 12.20 -34.85
CA PHE A 158 -21.30 12.53 -33.52
C PHE A 158 -19.76 12.52 -33.48
N VAL A 159 -19.13 11.58 -34.18
CA VAL A 159 -17.66 11.49 -34.27
C VAL A 159 -17.05 12.55 -35.20
N ALA A 160 -17.80 13.05 -36.19
CA ALA A 160 -17.36 14.15 -37.05
C ALA A 160 -17.38 15.52 -36.33
N ALA A 161 -18.36 15.75 -35.46
CA ALA A 161 -18.56 17.04 -34.79
C ALA A 161 -17.42 17.43 -33.81
N SER A 162 -16.69 16.47 -33.26
CA SER A 162 -15.60 16.71 -32.30
C SER A 162 -14.26 17.11 -32.93
N ARG A 163 -14.13 17.10 -34.27
CA ARG A 163 -12.90 17.48 -34.99
C ARG A 163 -12.89 18.90 -35.57
N ALA A 164 -13.92 19.71 -35.29
CA ALA A 164 -14.11 21.03 -35.91
C ALA A 164 -14.25 22.20 -34.92
N ARG A 165 -13.44 22.22 -33.84
CA ARG A 165 -13.15 23.45 -33.09
C ARG A 165 -11.65 23.59 -32.83
N SER A 166 -10.94 24.11 -33.84
CA SER A 166 -9.66 24.77 -33.59
C SER A 166 -9.96 26.13 -32.96
N TYR A 167 -9.84 26.20 -31.63
CA TYR A 167 -9.61 27.43 -30.90
C TYR A 167 -8.37 27.22 -30.03
N ALA A 168 -7.55 28.26 -29.90
CA ALA A 168 -6.18 28.12 -29.44
C ALA A 168 -6.07 27.83 -27.93
N THR A 169 -5.02 27.09 -27.58
CA THR A 169 -4.25 27.22 -26.31
C THR A 169 -5.03 27.56 -25.04
N HIS A 170 -5.31 26.55 -24.20
CA HIS A 170 -5.07 26.49 -22.74
C HIS A 170 -5.81 25.26 -22.16
N SER A 171 -5.25 24.05 -22.37
CA SER A 171 -5.75 22.83 -21.70
C SER A 171 -5.12 22.69 -20.32
N SER A 172 -5.46 23.62 -19.43
CA SER A 172 -4.97 23.64 -18.05
C SER A 172 -5.49 22.43 -17.25
N ALA A 173 -4.66 21.90 -16.35
CA ALA A 173 -4.88 20.58 -15.76
C ALA A 173 -5.82 20.61 -14.54
N LEU A 174 -6.86 19.76 -14.57
CA LEU A 174 -7.63 19.43 -13.37
C LEU A 174 -6.73 18.78 -12.30
N PRO A 175 -6.98 19.02 -11.00
CA PRO A 175 -6.22 18.40 -9.92
C PRO A 175 -6.28 16.87 -10.00
N ARG A 176 -5.14 16.24 -9.73
CA ARG A 176 -4.90 14.87 -10.20
C ARG A 176 -5.68 13.81 -9.43
N SER A 177 -6.05 14.08 -8.18
CA SER A 177 -7.02 13.32 -7.37
C SER A 177 -8.36 13.15 -8.11
N LEU A 178 -8.93 14.26 -8.59
CA LEU A 178 -10.14 14.25 -9.40
C LEU A 178 -9.92 13.52 -10.74
N VAL A 179 -8.77 13.73 -11.41
CA VAL A 179 -8.42 13.01 -12.65
C VAL A 179 -8.32 11.50 -12.43
N GLN A 180 -7.76 11.04 -11.31
CA GLN A 180 -7.66 9.62 -10.95
C GLN A 180 -9.04 9.01 -10.72
N VAL A 181 -9.92 9.72 -10.01
CA VAL A 181 -11.30 9.28 -9.73
C VAL A 181 -12.15 9.26 -11.01
N LEU A 182 -12.02 10.26 -11.89
CA LEU A 182 -12.64 10.26 -13.23
C LEU A 182 -12.12 9.12 -14.11
N LYS A 183 -10.81 8.83 -14.10
CA LYS A 183 -10.21 7.67 -14.82
C LYS A 183 -10.73 6.32 -14.34
N ARG A 184 -11.18 6.21 -13.08
CA ARG A 184 -11.87 5.02 -12.53
C ARG A 184 -13.36 4.94 -12.93
N GLY A 185 -13.86 5.86 -13.76
CA GLY A 185 -15.25 5.87 -14.23
C GLY A 185 -16.26 6.44 -13.23
N ALA A 186 -15.79 7.15 -12.19
CA ALA A 186 -16.68 7.73 -11.18
C ALA A 186 -17.61 8.81 -11.77
N ALA A 187 -18.83 8.87 -11.27
CA ALA A 187 -19.84 9.84 -11.66
C ALA A 187 -19.60 11.22 -10.99
N ILE A 188 -18.64 11.98 -11.51
CA ILE A 188 -18.37 13.36 -11.10
C ILE A 188 -18.47 14.29 -12.32
N ASP A 189 -19.17 15.40 -12.15
CA ASP A 189 -19.19 16.55 -13.07
C ASP A 189 -18.64 17.78 -12.33
N VAL A 190 -17.71 18.50 -12.96
CA VAL A 190 -17.23 19.80 -12.48
C VAL A 190 -17.81 20.89 -13.37
N HIS A 191 -18.34 21.96 -12.78
CA HIS A 191 -18.87 23.09 -13.53
C HIS A 191 -17.75 23.76 -14.35
N PRO A 192 -17.95 24.12 -15.63
CA PRO A 192 -16.88 24.66 -16.48
C PRO A 192 -16.17 25.89 -15.90
N GLU A 193 -16.88 26.75 -15.15
CA GLU A 193 -16.28 27.88 -14.46
C GLU A 193 -15.34 27.47 -13.31
N VAL A 194 -15.71 26.43 -12.55
CA VAL A 194 -14.90 25.89 -11.45
C VAL A 194 -13.69 25.14 -12.03
N GLN A 195 -13.88 24.41 -13.12
CA GLN A 195 -12.79 23.78 -13.88
C GLN A 195 -11.78 24.82 -14.38
N ASP A 196 -12.23 25.89 -15.03
CA ASP A 196 -11.36 26.98 -15.49
C ASP A 196 -10.66 27.65 -14.30
N ALA A 197 -11.37 27.96 -13.22
CA ALA A 197 -10.79 28.60 -12.04
C ALA A 197 -9.67 27.76 -11.41
N LEU A 198 -9.93 26.48 -11.12
CA LEU A 198 -8.94 25.55 -10.58
C LEU A 198 -7.71 25.42 -11.48
N ALA A 199 -7.94 25.31 -12.78
CA ALA A 199 -6.91 25.02 -13.75
C ALA A 199 -6.06 26.28 -14.10
N ALA A 200 -6.68 27.46 -14.06
CA ALA A 200 -6.00 28.76 -14.08
C ALA A 200 -5.50 29.21 -12.69
N ARG A 201 -5.64 28.35 -11.66
CA ARG A 201 -5.24 28.58 -10.25
C ARG A 201 -5.88 29.81 -9.58
N ARG A 202 -6.99 30.30 -10.13
CA ARG A 202 -7.81 31.36 -9.53
C ARG A 202 -8.42 30.84 -8.23
N PRO A 203 -8.61 31.68 -7.19
CA PRO A 203 -9.15 31.26 -5.91
C PRO A 203 -10.56 30.67 -6.04
N VAL A 204 -10.82 29.56 -5.35
CA VAL A 204 -12.10 28.85 -5.33
C VAL A 204 -12.52 28.58 -3.88
N VAL A 205 -13.80 28.81 -3.57
CA VAL A 205 -14.42 28.45 -2.28
C VAL A 205 -15.55 27.46 -2.54
N ALA A 206 -15.53 26.32 -1.86
CA ALA A 206 -16.63 25.35 -1.92
C ALA A 206 -17.74 25.68 -0.89
N LEU A 207 -18.99 25.42 -1.29
CA LEU A 207 -20.20 25.65 -0.47
C LEU A 207 -21.01 24.35 -0.38
N GLU A 208 -21.58 24.05 0.78
CA GLU A 208 -22.36 22.82 1.02
C GLU A 208 -23.86 22.97 0.66
N THR A 209 -24.57 21.85 0.50
CA THR A 209 -26.01 21.84 0.12
C THR A 209 -26.94 21.12 1.11
N ALA A 210 -26.42 20.60 2.23
CA ALA A 210 -27.27 20.23 3.36
C ALA A 210 -28.05 21.45 3.90
N LEU A 211 -27.41 22.62 3.99
CA LEU A 211 -28.06 23.91 4.23
C LEU A 211 -29.25 24.17 3.30
N VAL A 212 -29.07 23.96 1.98
CA VAL A 212 -30.08 24.26 0.95
C VAL A 212 -31.25 23.28 0.99
N THR A 213 -30.98 22.00 1.25
CA THR A 213 -32.00 20.93 1.27
C THR A 213 -32.73 20.82 2.62
N ASN A 214 -32.11 21.21 3.74
CA ASN A 214 -32.60 20.92 5.09
C ASN A 214 -32.33 22.01 6.15
N GLY A 215 -31.46 22.99 5.89
CA GLY A 215 -31.05 24.00 6.89
C GLY A 215 -31.79 25.35 6.81
N VAL A 216 -32.48 25.62 5.69
CA VAL A 216 -33.33 26.81 5.48
C VAL A 216 -34.61 26.36 4.77
N ALA A 217 -35.75 27.00 5.06
CA ALA A 217 -37.02 26.70 4.40
C ALA A 217 -37.10 27.31 2.98
N PRO A 218 -37.83 26.67 2.04
CA PRO A 218 -38.18 27.29 0.76
C PRO A 218 -39.11 28.51 0.94
N PRO A 219 -39.05 29.52 0.05
CA PRO A 219 -38.11 29.66 -1.09
C PRO A 219 -36.73 30.21 -0.70
N THR A 220 -36.57 30.68 0.54
CA THR A 220 -35.38 31.40 1.02
C THR A 220 -34.09 30.57 0.94
N ASN A 221 -34.18 29.25 1.02
CA ASN A 221 -33.03 28.34 0.82
C ASN A 221 -32.29 28.56 -0.52
N LEU A 222 -33.03 28.82 -1.61
CA LEU A 222 -32.48 29.09 -2.93
C LEU A 222 -31.89 30.50 -3.03
N GLU A 223 -32.53 31.47 -2.40
CA GLU A 223 -32.09 32.87 -2.34
C GLU A 223 -30.76 32.98 -1.58
N VAL A 224 -30.65 32.29 -0.44
CA VAL A 224 -29.44 32.22 0.39
C VAL A 224 -28.30 31.58 -0.39
N ALA A 225 -28.51 30.43 -1.05
CA ALA A 225 -27.48 29.79 -1.86
C ALA A 225 -26.91 30.73 -2.94
N ARG A 226 -27.79 31.40 -3.70
CA ARG A 226 -27.40 32.40 -4.70
C ARG A 226 -26.67 33.61 -4.08
N LYS A 227 -27.08 34.06 -2.90
CA LYS A 227 -26.43 35.18 -2.19
C LYS A 227 -25.01 34.81 -1.75
N LEU A 228 -24.79 33.60 -1.24
CA LEU A 228 -23.46 33.10 -0.87
C LEU A 228 -22.55 32.95 -2.08
N GLU A 229 -23.05 32.46 -3.21
CA GLU A 229 -22.28 32.47 -4.48
C GLU A 229 -21.89 33.89 -4.89
N SER A 230 -22.82 34.85 -4.79
CA SER A 230 -22.56 36.27 -5.11
C SER A 230 -21.51 36.90 -4.18
N ILE A 231 -21.51 36.55 -2.89
CA ILE A 231 -20.53 37.05 -1.91
C ILE A 231 -19.12 36.52 -2.19
N VAL A 232 -18.97 35.22 -2.46
CA VAL A 232 -17.69 34.62 -2.85
C VAL A 232 -17.13 35.30 -4.11
N ARG A 233 -17.99 35.56 -5.10
CA ARG A 233 -17.64 36.32 -6.32
C ARG A 233 -17.20 37.75 -6.01
N ALA A 234 -17.86 38.44 -5.09
CA ALA A 234 -17.52 39.81 -4.70
C ALA A 234 -16.14 39.91 -4.00
N GLN A 235 -15.66 38.86 -3.34
CA GLN A 235 -14.29 38.80 -2.82
C GLN A 235 -13.23 38.48 -3.89
N GLY A 236 -13.63 38.16 -5.13
CA GLY A 236 -12.72 37.79 -6.22
C GLY A 236 -12.46 36.28 -6.35
N ALA A 237 -13.17 35.43 -5.61
CA ALA A 237 -13.10 33.97 -5.70
C ALA A 237 -14.25 33.38 -6.53
N VAL A 238 -14.08 32.16 -7.04
CA VAL A 238 -15.14 31.42 -7.72
C VAL A 238 -15.86 30.49 -6.73
N PRO A 239 -17.20 30.53 -6.64
CA PRO A 239 -17.95 29.60 -5.82
C PRO A 239 -18.07 28.24 -6.51
N ALA A 240 -17.90 27.18 -5.72
CA ALA A 240 -18.16 25.81 -6.12
C ALA A 240 -19.19 25.20 -5.16
N THR A 241 -20.47 25.51 -5.37
CA THR A 241 -21.57 24.88 -4.62
C THR A 241 -21.65 23.40 -4.99
N ILE A 242 -21.54 22.51 -4.00
CA ILE A 242 -21.38 21.06 -4.21
C ILE A 242 -22.68 20.33 -3.84
N GLY A 243 -23.07 19.31 -4.61
CA GLY A 243 -24.24 18.46 -4.33
C GLY A 243 -24.21 17.14 -5.11
N ILE A 244 -25.27 16.33 -5.01
CA ILE A 244 -25.46 15.13 -5.85
C ILE A 244 -26.79 15.23 -6.60
N ILE A 245 -26.76 14.97 -7.91
CA ILE A 245 -27.91 14.96 -8.82
C ILE A 245 -27.87 13.68 -9.67
N ASP A 246 -28.95 12.88 -9.71
CA ASP A 246 -29.05 11.62 -10.46
C ASP A 246 -27.86 10.65 -10.22
N GLY A 247 -27.36 10.62 -8.97
CA GLY A 247 -26.16 9.85 -8.60
C GLY A 247 -24.85 10.36 -9.20
N ARG A 248 -24.79 11.62 -9.64
CA ARG A 248 -23.56 12.31 -10.07
C ARG A 248 -23.19 13.40 -9.07
N ILE A 249 -21.94 13.40 -8.62
CA ILE A 249 -21.38 14.47 -7.79
C ILE A 249 -21.22 15.71 -8.67
N LYS A 250 -21.77 16.84 -8.24
CA LYS A 250 -21.69 18.14 -8.91
C LYS A 250 -20.76 19.05 -8.12
N ILE A 251 -19.76 19.61 -8.79
CA ILE A 251 -18.72 20.45 -8.14
C ILE A 251 -18.77 21.83 -8.80
N GLY A 252 -19.53 22.72 -8.17
CA GLY A 252 -20.28 23.76 -8.88
C GLY A 252 -21.56 23.17 -9.45
N LEU A 253 -22.70 23.79 -9.14
CA LEU A 253 -24.02 23.43 -9.66
C LEU A 253 -24.44 24.44 -10.74
N GLN A 254 -25.16 23.98 -11.76
CA GLN A 254 -25.92 24.90 -12.59
C GLN A 254 -27.12 25.45 -11.81
N ASN A 255 -27.60 26.65 -12.14
CA ASN A 255 -28.76 27.26 -11.45
C ASN A 255 -30.00 26.33 -11.40
N ILE A 256 -30.25 25.56 -12.46
CA ILE A 256 -31.36 24.58 -12.52
C ILE A 256 -31.11 23.32 -11.66
N GLU A 257 -29.85 22.95 -11.43
CA GLU A 257 -29.48 21.87 -10.51
C GLU A 257 -29.59 22.34 -9.06
N LEU A 258 -29.26 23.61 -8.78
CA LEU A 258 -29.47 24.25 -7.47
C LEU A 258 -30.96 24.42 -7.14
N GLU A 259 -31.78 24.86 -8.11
CA GLU A 259 -33.25 24.89 -8.00
C GLU A 259 -33.82 23.49 -7.69
N ARG A 260 -33.29 22.43 -8.32
CA ARG A 260 -33.67 21.04 -8.05
C ARG A 260 -33.27 20.53 -6.66
N LEU A 261 -32.23 21.09 -6.03
CA LEU A 261 -31.90 20.81 -4.62
C LEU A 261 -32.72 21.66 -3.64
N ALA A 262 -33.13 22.86 -4.03
CA ALA A 262 -33.98 23.72 -3.20
C ALA A 262 -35.45 23.26 -3.13
N ASP A 263 -35.91 22.44 -4.09
CA ASP A 263 -37.18 21.73 -4.04
C ASP A 263 -37.16 20.63 -2.97
N THR A 264 -37.42 21.03 -1.73
CA THR A 264 -37.46 20.11 -0.57
C THR A 264 -38.67 19.16 -0.58
N GLU A 265 -39.66 19.34 -1.44
CA GLU A 265 -40.72 18.32 -1.61
C GLU A 265 -40.15 17.09 -2.33
N ARG A 266 -39.27 17.32 -3.32
CA ARG A 266 -38.58 16.25 -4.07
C ARG A 266 -37.32 15.74 -3.37
N ASN A 267 -36.59 16.61 -2.67
CA ASN A 267 -35.30 16.24 -2.08
C ASN A 267 -35.07 16.75 -0.65
N LYS A 268 -35.20 15.84 0.32
CA LYS A 268 -34.78 16.04 1.73
C LYS A 268 -33.52 15.25 2.11
N ARG A 269 -32.79 14.69 1.15
CA ARG A 269 -31.69 13.75 1.46
C ARG A 269 -30.41 14.51 1.81
N ILE A 270 -30.02 14.41 3.07
CA ILE A 270 -28.68 14.78 3.55
C ILE A 270 -27.70 13.65 3.21
N VAL A 271 -26.55 13.99 2.63
CA VAL A 271 -25.49 13.05 2.26
C VAL A 271 -24.22 13.38 3.05
N SER A 272 -23.79 12.46 3.91
CA SER A 272 -22.47 12.44 4.56
C SER A 272 -21.62 11.29 4.01
N ARG A 273 -20.37 11.12 4.46
CA ARG A 273 -19.38 10.13 3.94
C ARG A 273 -19.97 8.73 3.71
N ARG A 274 -20.78 8.22 4.65
CA ARG A 274 -21.39 6.88 4.57
C ARG A 274 -22.47 6.77 3.49
N ASP A 275 -23.13 7.88 3.18
CA ASP A 275 -24.31 7.96 2.32
C ASP A 275 -23.91 8.17 0.84
N ILE A 276 -22.67 8.61 0.56
CA ILE A 276 -22.14 8.84 -0.81
C ILE A 276 -22.32 7.59 -1.68
N GLY A 277 -21.76 6.44 -1.28
CA GLY A 277 -21.80 5.20 -2.07
C GLY A 277 -23.22 4.80 -2.47
N PRO A 278 -24.17 4.68 -1.51
CA PRO A 278 -25.58 4.47 -1.78
C PRO A 278 -26.21 5.53 -2.71
N ALA A 279 -25.94 6.82 -2.50
CA ALA A 279 -26.52 7.90 -3.30
C ALA A 279 -26.10 7.83 -4.77
N LEU A 280 -24.82 7.50 -5.06
CA LEU A 280 -24.35 7.31 -6.43
C LEU A 280 -24.94 6.03 -7.05
N ALA A 281 -24.92 4.90 -6.33
CA ALA A 281 -25.39 3.61 -6.83
C ALA A 281 -26.90 3.59 -7.12
N LEU A 282 -27.70 4.26 -6.29
CA LEU A 282 -29.16 4.33 -6.42
C LEU A 282 -29.65 5.56 -7.23
N ARG A 283 -28.73 6.30 -7.88
CA ARG A 283 -29.02 7.50 -8.68
C ARG A 283 -29.89 8.54 -7.97
N MET A 284 -29.50 8.85 -6.74
CA MET A 284 -30.26 9.75 -5.89
C MET A 284 -29.83 11.21 -6.10
N ASP A 285 -30.78 12.13 -5.91
CA ASP A 285 -30.47 13.51 -5.57
C ASP A 285 -30.21 13.62 -4.06
N GLY A 286 -29.31 14.52 -3.64
CA GLY A 286 -29.00 14.76 -2.23
C GLY A 286 -28.09 15.97 -2.00
N GLY A 287 -28.34 16.68 -0.90
CA GLY A 287 -27.50 17.79 -0.44
C GLY A 287 -26.34 17.29 0.42
N THR A 288 -25.12 17.72 0.13
CA THR A 288 -23.91 17.28 0.84
C THR A 288 -23.74 18.02 2.15
N THR A 289 -23.38 17.32 3.23
CA THR A 289 -22.91 17.95 4.47
C THR A 289 -21.51 18.53 4.31
N ILE A 290 -21.03 19.25 5.32
CA ILE A 290 -19.62 19.65 5.51
C ILE A 290 -18.67 18.47 5.25
N CYS A 291 -18.88 17.30 5.86
CA CYS A 291 -18.09 16.07 5.61
C CYS A 291 -18.02 15.69 4.11
N SER A 292 -19.15 15.55 3.42
CA SER A 292 -19.13 15.22 1.98
C SER A 292 -18.56 16.35 1.13
N THR A 293 -18.78 17.61 1.52
CA THR A 293 -18.28 18.79 0.82
C THR A 293 -16.75 18.91 0.97
N LEU A 294 -16.20 18.60 2.15
CA LEU A 294 -14.75 18.46 2.40
C LEU A 294 -14.11 17.44 1.46
N ILE A 295 -14.70 16.24 1.35
CA ILE A 295 -14.22 15.18 0.44
C ILE A 295 -14.18 15.69 -1.00
N PHE A 296 -15.27 16.28 -1.49
CA PHE A 296 -15.38 16.69 -2.90
C PHE A 296 -14.57 17.97 -3.22
N ALA A 297 -14.43 18.89 -2.26
CA ALA A 297 -13.54 20.04 -2.36
C ALA A 297 -12.07 19.60 -2.42
N HIS A 298 -11.64 18.74 -1.48
CA HIS A 298 -10.27 18.21 -1.42
C HIS A 298 -9.91 17.42 -2.69
N LEU A 299 -10.79 16.50 -3.14
CA LEU A 299 -10.62 15.78 -4.41
C LEU A 299 -10.44 16.73 -5.59
N SER A 300 -11.11 17.88 -5.56
CA SER A 300 -11.05 18.92 -6.60
C SER A 300 -10.00 19.99 -6.33
N GLY A 301 -9.07 19.78 -5.40
CA GLY A 301 -7.99 20.73 -5.10
C GLY A 301 -8.46 22.08 -4.53
N ILE A 302 -9.74 22.22 -4.17
CA ILE A 302 -10.30 23.42 -3.55
C ILE A 302 -9.79 23.49 -2.11
N LYS A 303 -9.28 24.66 -1.72
CA LYS A 303 -8.53 24.85 -0.46
C LYS A 303 -9.30 25.50 0.67
N VAL A 304 -10.47 26.07 0.39
CA VAL A 304 -11.34 26.70 1.40
C VAL A 304 -12.79 26.28 1.20
N ILE A 305 -13.50 26.00 2.30
CA ILE A 305 -14.95 25.87 2.37
C ILE A 305 -15.49 26.98 3.28
N ALA A 306 -16.61 27.57 2.90
CA ALA A 306 -17.42 28.41 3.79
C ALA A 306 -18.74 27.69 4.14
N THR A 307 -19.13 27.75 5.41
CA THR A 307 -20.40 27.20 5.92
C THR A 307 -20.85 27.97 7.15
N GLY A 308 -22.08 27.72 7.64
CA GLY A 308 -22.61 28.41 8.80
C GLY A 308 -21.93 27.96 10.09
N GLY A 309 -21.95 26.66 10.38
CA GLY A 309 -21.44 26.10 11.64
C GLY A 309 -21.09 24.63 11.48
N LEU A 310 -19.93 24.21 12.01
CA LEU A 310 -19.46 22.83 12.00
C LEU A 310 -20.42 21.91 12.80
N GLY A 311 -20.54 20.64 12.40
CA GLY A 311 -21.13 19.60 13.26
C GLY A 311 -20.25 19.31 14.48
N GLY A 312 -20.60 18.37 15.34
CA GLY A 312 -19.77 18.15 16.53
C GLY A 312 -20.20 16.97 17.37
N VAL A 313 -19.66 16.91 18.59
CA VAL A 313 -20.18 16.08 19.66
C VAL A 313 -21.51 16.69 20.10
N HIS A 314 -22.59 15.89 20.09
CA HIS A 314 -23.88 16.34 20.59
C HIS A 314 -23.84 16.49 22.12
N ARG A 315 -24.80 17.21 22.70
CA ARG A 315 -25.01 17.20 24.16
C ARG A 315 -25.43 15.77 24.57
N ASP A 316 -24.91 15.27 25.69
CA ASP A 316 -24.92 13.83 26.06
C ASP A 316 -24.16 12.90 25.08
N GLY A 317 -23.27 13.47 24.25
CA GLY A 317 -22.46 12.75 23.25
C GLY A 317 -21.50 11.71 23.83
N GLU A 318 -21.12 11.83 25.10
CA GLU A 318 -20.28 10.85 25.80
C GLU A 318 -21.02 9.55 26.16
N ASN A 319 -22.35 9.59 26.28
CA ASN A 319 -23.19 8.42 26.57
C ASN A 319 -23.89 7.90 25.31
N THR A 320 -24.34 8.81 24.44
CA THR A 320 -25.03 8.47 23.18
C THR A 320 -24.09 8.10 22.04
N MET A 321 -22.83 8.55 22.09
CA MET A 321 -21.87 8.50 20.98
C MET A 321 -22.33 9.21 19.69
N ASP A 322 -23.29 10.15 19.77
CA ASP A 322 -23.73 10.95 18.61
C ASP A 322 -22.72 12.07 18.33
N VAL A 323 -21.80 11.78 17.41
CA VAL A 323 -20.69 12.65 17.01
C VAL A 323 -20.66 12.80 15.49
N SER A 324 -20.65 14.05 15.00
CA SER A 324 -20.65 14.30 13.56
C SER A 324 -19.38 13.77 12.87
N ALA A 325 -19.59 13.10 11.75
CA ALA A 325 -18.53 12.67 10.84
C ALA A 325 -17.68 13.83 10.29
N ASP A 326 -18.16 15.08 10.37
CA ASP A 326 -17.40 16.28 9.97
C ASP A 326 -16.07 16.40 10.73
N LEU A 327 -16.05 16.09 12.03
CA LEU A 327 -14.83 16.19 12.87
C LEU A 327 -13.74 15.24 12.37
N HIS A 328 -14.11 14.00 12.08
CA HIS A 328 -13.18 12.97 11.62
C HIS A 328 -12.88 13.07 10.11
N GLU A 329 -13.56 13.97 9.38
CA GLU A 329 -13.22 14.33 8.00
C GLU A 329 -12.13 15.41 7.94
N LEU A 330 -12.12 16.32 8.92
CA LEU A 330 -11.05 17.32 9.07
C LEU A 330 -9.66 16.69 9.31
N THR A 331 -9.56 15.40 9.65
CA THR A 331 -8.27 14.67 9.71
C THR A 331 -7.82 14.07 8.37
N ARG A 332 -8.62 14.24 7.30
CA ARG A 332 -8.46 13.54 6.01
C ARG A 332 -8.45 14.47 4.80
N CYS A 333 -8.96 15.69 4.97
CA CYS A 333 -9.11 16.68 3.91
C CYS A 333 -8.32 17.95 4.27
N PRO A 334 -7.10 18.18 3.71
CA PRO A 334 -6.31 19.39 3.91
C PRO A 334 -6.91 20.61 3.19
N VAL A 335 -7.96 21.14 3.81
CA VAL A 335 -8.86 22.22 3.38
C VAL A 335 -9.15 23.09 4.61
N GLY A 336 -9.11 24.42 4.46
CA GLY A 336 -9.57 25.34 5.50
C GLY A 336 -11.09 25.40 5.55
N LEU A 337 -11.67 25.13 6.70
CA LEU A 337 -13.11 25.26 6.93
C LEU A 337 -13.39 26.56 7.70
N VAL A 338 -14.09 27.49 7.08
CA VAL A 338 -14.58 28.72 7.73
C VAL A 338 -16.01 28.52 8.17
N SER A 339 -16.26 28.63 9.49
CA SER A 339 -17.60 28.55 10.08
C SER A 339 -17.70 29.39 11.35
N CYS A 340 -18.92 29.70 11.79
CA CYS A 340 -19.16 30.36 13.07
C CYS A 340 -19.08 29.37 14.24
N GLY A 341 -17.90 28.78 14.41
CA GLY A 341 -17.66 27.69 15.35
C GLY A 341 -18.50 26.46 15.00
N VAL A 342 -19.06 25.81 16.03
CA VAL A 342 -19.96 24.65 15.92
C VAL A 342 -21.42 25.09 16.13
N LYS A 343 -22.38 24.41 15.51
CA LYS A 343 -23.83 24.71 15.67
C LYS A 343 -24.23 24.75 17.15
N SER A 344 -25.00 25.75 17.56
CA SER A 344 -25.32 26.07 18.98
C SER A 344 -26.00 24.95 19.79
N ILE A 345 -26.64 23.99 19.10
CA ILE A 345 -27.30 22.82 19.68
C ILE A 345 -26.33 21.75 20.21
N LEU A 346 -25.04 21.86 19.88
CA LEU A 346 -23.99 20.89 20.17
C LEU A 346 -23.30 21.16 21.52
N ASP A 347 -22.34 20.31 21.87
CA ASP A 347 -21.40 20.55 22.96
C ASP A 347 -20.10 21.14 22.41
N ILE A 348 -19.80 22.39 22.78
CA ILE A 348 -18.61 23.11 22.33
C ILE A 348 -17.34 22.51 22.94
N GLY A 349 -17.33 22.31 24.26
CA GLY A 349 -16.15 21.82 24.99
C GLY A 349 -15.74 20.43 24.52
N ARG A 350 -16.69 19.49 24.49
CA ARG A 350 -16.44 18.13 24.01
C ARG A 350 -16.04 18.12 22.53
N THR A 351 -16.55 19.03 21.70
CA THR A 351 -16.11 19.12 20.29
C THR A 351 -14.68 19.66 20.16
N LEU A 352 -14.25 20.62 20.99
CA LEU A 352 -12.87 21.10 21.02
C LEU A 352 -11.89 20.02 21.50
N GLU A 353 -12.20 19.33 22.60
CA GLU A 353 -11.42 18.18 23.11
C GLU A 353 -11.30 17.05 22.05
N TYR A 354 -12.38 16.78 21.31
CA TYR A 354 -12.38 15.78 20.23
C TYR A 354 -11.54 16.23 19.03
N LEU A 355 -11.55 17.52 18.67
CA LEU A 355 -10.71 18.07 17.61
C LEU A 355 -9.22 18.11 18.02
N GLU A 356 -8.90 18.41 19.28
CA GLU A 356 -7.54 18.31 19.82
C GLU A 356 -7.04 16.87 19.81
N THR A 357 -7.85 15.92 20.30
CA THR A 357 -7.56 14.47 20.24
C THR A 357 -7.32 13.97 18.81
N LEU A 358 -8.04 14.53 17.83
CA LEU A 358 -7.88 14.23 16.41
C LEU A 358 -6.72 15.00 15.73
N GLY A 359 -6.04 15.90 16.43
CA GLY A 359 -4.96 16.72 15.87
C GLY A 359 -5.43 17.73 14.80
N VAL A 360 -6.66 18.23 14.89
CA VAL A 360 -7.21 19.25 13.97
C VAL A 360 -6.99 20.65 14.58
N PRO A 361 -6.21 21.55 13.95
CA PRO A 361 -6.04 22.91 14.45
C PRO A 361 -7.37 23.67 14.44
N VAL A 362 -7.71 24.26 15.58
CA VAL A 362 -8.81 25.19 15.74
C VAL A 362 -8.25 26.59 16.00
N VAL A 363 -8.63 27.53 15.14
CA VAL A 363 -8.14 28.91 15.13
C VAL A 363 -9.34 29.85 15.22
N THR A 364 -9.41 30.67 16.27
CA THR A 364 -10.41 31.75 16.33
C THR A 364 -10.02 32.84 15.32
N TYR A 365 -10.95 33.24 14.45
CA TYR A 365 -10.74 34.33 13.50
C TYR A 365 -11.27 35.64 14.12
N GLY A 366 -10.41 36.35 14.86
CA GLY A 366 -10.73 37.60 15.54
C GLY A 366 -9.66 38.06 16.55
N GLU A 367 -9.93 39.19 17.21
CA GLU A 367 -8.99 39.82 18.16
C GLU A 367 -8.76 39.04 19.45
N THR A 368 -9.68 38.17 19.85
CA THR A 368 -9.56 37.33 21.05
C THR A 368 -9.38 35.85 20.67
N ASN A 369 -9.06 35.00 21.64
CA ASN A 369 -9.11 33.55 21.46
C ASN A 369 -10.41 32.92 22.01
N ASN A 370 -11.46 33.70 22.26
CA ASN A 370 -12.76 33.17 22.67
C ASN A 370 -13.43 32.50 21.47
N PHE A 371 -13.83 31.24 21.60
CA PHE A 371 -14.42 30.48 20.50
C PHE A 371 -15.88 30.91 20.28
N PRO A 372 -16.33 31.19 19.05
CA PRO A 372 -17.72 31.60 18.77
C PRO A 372 -18.71 30.43 18.91
N ALA A 373 -19.89 30.71 19.46
CA ALA A 373 -20.98 29.76 19.66
C ALA A 373 -22.14 30.00 18.67
N PHE A 374 -21.82 30.01 17.37
CA PHE A 374 -22.77 30.14 16.26
C PHE A 374 -23.60 31.44 16.27
N PHE A 375 -24.64 31.53 17.09
CA PHE A 375 -25.42 32.75 17.25
C PHE A 375 -24.76 33.76 18.21
N CYS A 376 -23.86 33.31 19.10
CA CYS A 376 -23.06 34.21 19.94
C CYS A 376 -21.64 34.35 19.38
N GLY A 377 -21.14 35.59 19.28
CA GLY A 377 -19.77 35.86 18.82
C GLY A 377 -18.66 35.38 19.76
N GLN A 378 -19.01 34.93 20.97
CA GLN A 378 -18.08 34.39 21.98
C GLN A 378 -18.77 33.24 22.75
N SER A 379 -17.97 32.48 23.51
CA SER A 379 -18.41 31.45 24.45
C SER A 379 -17.43 31.37 25.62
N ASP A 380 -17.75 30.55 26.63
CA ASP A 380 -16.88 30.26 27.77
C ASP A 380 -15.60 29.49 27.37
N PHE A 381 -15.54 28.95 26.14
CA PHE A 381 -14.43 28.16 25.62
C PHE A 381 -13.44 29.01 24.82
N LYS A 382 -12.18 28.57 24.78
CA LYS A 382 -11.08 29.28 24.12
C LYS A 382 -10.26 28.37 23.22
N THR A 383 -9.63 28.96 22.21
CA THR A 383 -8.71 28.30 21.31
C THR A 383 -7.25 28.54 21.70
N ASN A 384 -6.38 27.60 21.36
CA ASN A 384 -4.92 27.75 21.51
C ASN A 384 -4.33 28.70 20.45
N TRP A 385 -5.05 28.93 19.34
CA TRP A 385 -4.62 29.77 18.23
C TRP A 385 -5.67 30.83 17.87
N LYS A 386 -5.23 32.02 17.47
CA LYS A 386 -6.07 33.08 16.89
C LYS A 386 -5.35 33.76 15.72
N VAL A 387 -6.12 34.28 14.78
CA VAL A 387 -5.69 35.19 13.69
C VAL A 387 -6.78 36.24 13.47
N ASN A 388 -6.44 37.45 13.04
CA ASN A 388 -7.43 38.51 12.76
C ASN A 388 -7.45 38.96 11.29
N ASP A 389 -6.64 38.34 10.43
CA ASP A 389 -6.49 38.71 9.03
C ASP A 389 -6.51 37.49 8.08
N PRO A 390 -6.87 37.66 6.78
CA PRO A 390 -6.96 36.54 5.83
C PRO A 390 -5.61 35.98 5.41
N ARG A 391 -4.52 36.76 5.53
CA ARG A 391 -3.19 36.36 5.08
C ARG A 391 -2.56 35.39 6.07
N THR A 392 -2.56 35.70 7.37
CA THR A 392 -2.07 34.75 8.39
C THR A 392 -2.88 33.45 8.39
N ALA A 393 -4.19 33.52 8.15
CA ALA A 393 -5.03 32.33 7.96
C ALA A 393 -4.62 31.50 6.72
N ALA A 394 -4.34 32.16 5.59
CA ALA A 394 -3.83 31.50 4.39
C ALA A 394 -2.40 30.94 4.58
N ASP A 395 -1.54 31.62 5.33
CA ASP A 395 -0.19 31.17 5.67
C ASP A 395 -0.20 29.93 6.57
N ILE A 396 -1.18 29.77 7.48
CA ILE A 396 -1.41 28.52 8.24
C ILE A 396 -1.72 27.35 7.28
N LEU A 397 -2.67 27.53 6.35
CA LEU A 397 -3.01 26.51 5.36
C LEU A 397 -1.84 26.18 4.44
N ASN A 398 -1.05 27.20 4.08
CA ASN A 398 0.14 27.06 3.24
C ASN A 398 1.25 26.30 3.98
N ALA A 399 1.47 26.57 5.27
CA ALA A 399 2.41 25.84 6.11
C ALA A 399 2.01 24.36 6.29
N GLN A 400 0.73 24.07 6.59
CA GLN A 400 0.24 22.69 6.63
C GLN A 400 0.47 21.96 5.30
N TRP A 401 0.19 22.62 4.17
CA TRP A 401 0.37 22.05 2.84
C TRP A 401 1.86 21.83 2.49
N LEU A 402 2.74 22.78 2.80
CA LEU A 402 4.19 22.64 2.62
C LEU A 402 4.79 21.51 3.47
N MET A 403 4.27 21.31 4.68
CA MET A 403 4.61 20.19 5.57
C MET A 403 3.94 18.85 5.17
N GLY A 404 3.20 18.82 4.05
CA GLY A 404 2.54 17.61 3.55
C GLY A 404 1.40 17.09 4.42
N MET A 405 0.88 17.90 5.35
CA MET A 405 -0.14 17.49 6.31
C MET A 405 -1.48 17.21 5.61
N GLN A 406 -2.21 16.21 6.10
CA GLN A 406 -3.47 15.72 5.52
C GLN A 406 -4.71 16.14 6.34
N ASN A 407 -4.52 16.88 7.44
CA ASN A 407 -5.59 17.52 8.19
C ASN A 407 -5.94 18.90 7.60
N GLY A 408 -7.21 19.28 7.69
CA GLY A 408 -7.67 20.65 7.49
C GLY A 408 -7.47 21.49 8.75
N THR A 409 -8.05 22.69 8.74
CA THR A 409 -8.05 23.62 9.89
C THR A 409 -9.41 24.29 9.99
N LEU A 410 -9.92 24.42 11.22
CA LEU A 410 -11.14 25.16 11.52
C LEU A 410 -10.81 26.63 11.81
N PHE A 411 -11.25 27.53 10.94
CA PHE A 411 -11.27 28.97 11.19
C PHE A 411 -12.64 29.35 11.74
N ALA A 412 -12.71 29.50 13.06
CA ALA A 412 -13.92 29.82 13.80
C ALA A 412 -14.13 31.35 13.80
N ALA A 413 -14.91 31.85 12.83
CA ALA A 413 -15.17 33.27 12.62
C ALA A 413 -16.50 33.69 13.27
N PRO A 414 -16.53 34.68 14.17
CA PRO A 414 -17.76 35.06 14.89
C PRO A 414 -18.82 35.65 13.96
N ILE A 415 -20.08 35.61 14.43
CA ILE A 415 -21.17 36.39 13.85
C ILE A 415 -20.84 37.90 13.91
N PRO A 416 -21.22 38.73 12.92
CA PRO A 416 -20.96 40.17 12.97
C PRO A 416 -21.57 40.84 14.20
N GLU A 417 -20.85 41.82 14.76
CA GLU A 417 -21.15 42.43 16.07
C GLU A 417 -22.55 43.07 16.14
N GLU A 418 -23.07 43.58 15.02
CA GLU A 418 -24.44 44.12 14.90
C GLU A 418 -25.56 43.10 15.20
N TYR A 419 -25.26 41.80 15.19
CA TYR A 419 -26.18 40.72 15.59
C TYR A 419 -25.89 40.16 16.99
N ALA A 420 -24.79 40.55 17.65
CA ALA A 420 -24.34 39.92 18.90
C ALA A 420 -25.38 39.98 20.04
N MET A 421 -26.11 41.10 20.17
CA MET A 421 -27.20 41.26 21.15
C MET A 421 -28.36 40.27 20.92
N GLN A 422 -28.58 39.82 19.69
CA GLN A 422 -29.62 38.84 19.35
C GLN A 422 -29.15 37.42 19.73
N GLY A 423 -27.84 37.18 19.75
CA GLY A 423 -27.23 35.91 20.13
C GLY A 423 -27.61 35.44 21.53
N GLU A 424 -27.67 36.34 22.52
CA GLU A 424 -28.05 36.00 23.90
C GLU A 424 -29.52 35.55 24.01
N GLU A 425 -30.44 36.24 23.33
CA GLU A 425 -31.85 35.82 23.24
C GLU A 425 -31.97 34.44 22.55
N ILE A 426 -31.24 34.25 21.44
CA ILE A 426 -31.26 32.98 20.70
C ILE A 426 -30.63 31.85 21.53
N LYS A 427 -29.60 32.11 22.34
CA LYS A 427 -29.01 31.12 23.25
C LYS A 427 -30.04 30.62 24.26
N ALA A 428 -30.84 31.51 24.85
CA ALA A 428 -31.91 31.10 25.77
C ALA A 428 -32.94 30.18 25.09
N ALA A 429 -33.31 30.48 23.83
CA ALA A 429 -34.19 29.63 23.02
C ALA A 429 -33.55 28.28 22.62
N VAL A 430 -32.25 28.26 22.31
CA VAL A 430 -31.49 27.02 22.04
C VAL A 430 -31.46 26.12 23.28
N ASP A 431 -31.13 26.68 24.44
CA ASP A 431 -31.07 25.90 25.69
C ASP A 431 -32.46 25.44 26.15
N GLN A 432 -33.54 26.16 25.80
CA GLN A 432 -34.91 25.66 25.94
C GLN A 432 -35.20 24.50 24.98
N ALA A 433 -34.94 24.66 23.68
CA ALA A 433 -35.20 23.61 22.68
C ALA A 433 -34.45 22.31 23.00
N VAL A 434 -33.21 22.38 23.51
CA VAL A 434 -32.45 21.20 23.97
C VAL A 434 -33.18 20.48 25.11
N ARG A 435 -33.58 21.17 26.19
CA ARG A 435 -34.33 20.56 27.30
C ARG A 435 -35.64 19.94 26.82
N GLU A 436 -36.39 20.65 25.98
CA GLU A 436 -37.63 20.13 25.40
C GLU A 436 -37.38 18.87 24.54
N SER A 437 -36.23 18.75 23.86
CA SER A 437 -35.88 17.55 23.11
C SER A 437 -35.54 16.35 24.01
N GLU A 438 -35.00 16.59 25.19
CA GLU A 438 -34.69 15.57 26.20
C GLU A 438 -35.98 15.10 26.90
N GLU A 439 -36.82 16.05 27.33
CA GLU A 439 -38.12 15.82 27.97
C GLU A 439 -39.09 15.05 27.07
N ASN A 440 -39.15 15.40 25.78
CA ASN A 440 -39.98 14.69 24.80
C ASN A 440 -39.29 13.44 24.19
N GLY A 441 -38.09 13.09 24.66
CA GLY A 441 -37.32 11.92 24.20
C GLY A 441 -36.78 12.01 22.76
N ILE A 442 -36.98 13.14 22.08
CA ILE A 442 -36.55 13.40 20.71
C ILE A 442 -35.02 13.33 20.57
N SER A 443 -34.27 13.70 21.60
CA SER A 443 -32.80 13.59 21.66
C SER A 443 -32.24 12.21 21.33
N LYS A 444 -33.07 11.15 21.41
CA LYS A 444 -32.69 9.76 21.13
C LYS A 444 -32.89 9.35 19.65
N ASN A 445 -33.39 10.25 18.80
CA ASN A 445 -33.70 9.97 17.40
C ASN A 445 -32.54 10.26 16.42
N GLY A 446 -31.33 10.52 16.95
CA GLY A 446 -30.09 10.73 16.19
C GLY A 446 -30.21 11.79 15.08
N LYS A 447 -30.16 11.37 13.81
CA LYS A 447 -30.21 12.28 12.64
C LYS A 447 -31.41 13.25 12.62
N GLU A 448 -32.49 12.93 13.33
CA GLU A 448 -33.74 13.73 13.35
C GLU A 448 -33.74 14.80 14.46
N VAL A 449 -32.79 14.71 15.41
CA VAL A 449 -32.58 15.68 16.51
C VAL A 449 -32.24 17.07 15.95
N THR A 450 -31.26 17.15 15.05
CA THR A 450 -30.77 18.43 14.51
C THR A 450 -31.83 19.22 13.73
N PRO A 451 -32.57 18.64 12.77
CA PRO A 451 -33.68 19.34 12.12
C PRO A 451 -34.78 19.80 13.09
N TRP A 452 -35.13 18.98 14.08
CA TRP A 452 -36.17 19.33 15.07
C TRP A 452 -35.72 20.51 15.96
N LEU A 453 -34.51 20.46 16.51
CA LEU A 453 -33.97 21.54 17.33
C LEU A 453 -33.88 22.87 16.57
N LEU A 454 -33.43 22.84 15.31
CA LEU A 454 -33.36 24.05 14.48
C LEU A 454 -34.75 24.64 14.21
N ALA A 455 -35.75 23.81 13.88
CA ALA A 455 -37.13 24.26 13.70
C ALA A 455 -37.71 24.87 14.98
N ARG A 456 -37.48 24.25 16.14
CA ARG A 456 -37.95 24.73 17.44
C ARG A 456 -37.28 26.05 17.86
N VAL A 457 -36.00 26.25 17.56
CA VAL A 457 -35.31 27.52 17.79
C VAL A 457 -35.84 28.64 16.89
N VAL A 458 -36.22 28.35 15.64
CA VAL A 458 -36.89 29.33 14.76
C VAL A 458 -38.25 29.75 15.32
N GLU A 459 -39.04 28.79 15.83
CA GLU A 459 -40.33 29.05 16.49
C GLU A 459 -40.17 29.93 17.75
N LEU A 460 -39.32 29.50 18.69
CA LEU A 460 -39.08 30.18 19.98
C LEU A 460 -38.50 31.59 19.82
N THR A 461 -37.80 31.87 18.71
CA THR A 461 -37.19 33.19 18.44
C THR A 461 -38.03 34.06 17.50
N GLY A 462 -39.24 33.62 17.11
CA GLY A 462 -40.10 34.37 16.17
C GLY A 462 -39.43 34.65 14.83
N GLY A 463 -38.51 33.78 14.39
CA GLY A 463 -37.71 33.97 13.17
C GLY A 463 -36.42 34.80 13.32
N LYS A 464 -36.12 35.44 14.47
CA LYS A 464 -34.86 36.20 14.66
C LYS A 464 -33.60 35.36 14.37
N SER A 465 -33.62 34.10 14.81
CA SER A 465 -32.51 33.16 14.56
C SER A 465 -32.25 32.89 13.07
N LEU A 466 -33.25 33.00 12.19
CA LEU A 466 -33.02 32.89 10.75
C LEU A 466 -32.18 34.07 10.25
N GLN A 467 -32.52 35.30 10.64
CA GLN A 467 -31.75 36.50 10.25
C GLN A 467 -30.30 36.41 10.73
N SER A 468 -30.08 35.99 11.98
CA SER A 468 -28.74 35.77 12.53
C SER A 468 -27.98 34.63 11.83
N ASN A 469 -28.67 33.57 11.41
CA ASN A 469 -28.09 32.47 10.62
C ASN A 469 -27.64 32.94 9.23
N LEU A 470 -28.39 33.85 8.59
CA LEU A 470 -27.97 34.44 7.31
C LEU A 470 -26.73 35.33 7.52
N ALA A 471 -26.71 36.18 8.54
CA ALA A 471 -25.58 37.05 8.83
C ALA A 471 -24.26 36.29 9.07
N LEU A 472 -24.28 35.19 9.84
CA LEU A 472 -23.08 34.38 10.04
C LEU A 472 -22.66 33.62 8.77
N LEU A 473 -23.60 33.15 7.94
CA LEU A 473 -23.32 32.49 6.66
C LEU A 473 -22.66 33.44 5.67
N GLU A 474 -23.14 34.69 5.62
CA GLU A 474 -22.60 35.74 4.76
C GLU A 474 -21.20 36.14 5.22
N ASN A 475 -20.96 36.25 6.53
CA ASN A 475 -19.63 36.57 7.07
C ASN A 475 -18.61 35.45 6.80
N THR A 476 -18.97 34.18 6.97
CA THR A 476 -18.05 33.06 6.69
C THR A 476 -17.77 32.92 5.18
N ALA A 477 -18.71 33.29 4.31
CA ALA A 477 -18.49 33.37 2.87
C ALA A 477 -17.55 34.54 2.47
N VAL A 478 -17.65 35.71 3.13
CA VAL A 478 -16.69 36.81 2.97
C VAL A 478 -15.28 36.36 3.38
N ILE A 479 -15.12 35.85 4.60
CA ILE A 479 -13.82 35.45 5.14
C ILE A 479 -13.22 34.29 4.34
N GLY A 480 -14.03 33.29 3.96
CA GLY A 480 -13.60 32.19 3.09
C GLY A 480 -13.11 32.66 1.72
N GLY A 481 -13.80 33.64 1.11
CA GLY A 481 -13.35 34.27 -0.13
C GLY A 481 -11.99 34.95 0.01
N GLN A 482 -11.79 35.72 1.09
CA GLN A 482 -10.54 36.44 1.35
C GLN A 482 -9.36 35.49 1.63
N ILE A 483 -9.57 34.44 2.43
CA ILE A 483 -8.53 33.42 2.72
C ILE A 483 -8.15 32.68 1.43
N ALA A 484 -9.12 32.33 0.57
CA ALA A 484 -8.84 31.68 -0.71
C ALA A 484 -7.99 32.58 -1.63
N VAL A 485 -8.28 33.90 -1.67
CA VAL A 485 -7.52 34.89 -2.44
C VAL A 485 -6.08 35.03 -1.94
N GLU A 486 -5.84 35.13 -0.63
CA GLU A 486 -4.47 35.18 -0.10
C GLU A 486 -3.71 33.87 -0.28
N TYR A 487 -4.39 32.72 -0.17
CA TYR A 487 -3.77 31.41 -0.46
C TYR A 487 -3.33 31.30 -1.93
N ALA A 488 -4.14 31.81 -2.88
CA ALA A 488 -3.76 31.86 -4.28
C ALA A 488 -2.51 32.72 -4.50
N LYS A 489 -2.45 33.94 -3.92
CA LYS A 489 -1.28 34.83 -3.99
C LYS A 489 -0.01 34.16 -3.44
N LEU A 490 -0.10 33.49 -2.29
CA LEU A 490 1.00 32.72 -1.70
C LEU A 490 1.54 31.65 -2.65
N GLN A 491 0.64 30.91 -3.30
CA GLN A 491 0.98 29.84 -4.22
C GLN A 491 1.65 30.32 -5.51
N ASP A 492 1.43 31.57 -5.91
CA ASP A 492 2.11 32.18 -7.06
C ASP A 492 3.46 32.80 -6.65
N GLN A 493 3.54 33.50 -5.50
CA GLN A 493 4.79 34.02 -4.93
C GLN A 493 5.85 32.91 -4.72
N LEU A 494 5.42 31.71 -4.29
CA LEU A 494 6.31 30.55 -4.15
C LEU A 494 6.91 30.06 -5.49
N ARG A 495 6.27 30.35 -6.65
CA ARG A 495 6.76 29.97 -7.98
C ARG A 495 7.69 31.00 -8.58
N GLU A 496 7.41 32.28 -8.36
CA GLU A 496 8.33 33.37 -8.73
C GLU A 496 9.66 33.19 -7.99
N ASN A 497 9.62 32.98 -6.67
CA ASN A 497 10.80 32.72 -5.84
C ASN A 497 11.55 31.40 -6.15
N SER A 498 10.94 30.46 -6.86
CA SER A 498 11.57 29.20 -7.30
C SER A 498 11.93 29.17 -8.79
N SER A 499 11.82 30.32 -9.48
CA SER A 499 12.25 30.48 -10.88
C SER A 499 13.38 31.52 -11.07
N GLU A 500 13.83 32.21 -10.03
CA GLU A 500 15.14 32.87 -10.05
C GLU A 500 16.30 31.87 -9.85
N PRO A 501 17.43 32.02 -10.57
CA PRO A 501 18.64 31.27 -10.29
C PRO A 501 19.33 31.81 -9.04
N LEU A 502 19.88 30.92 -8.20
CA LEU A 502 20.65 31.26 -6.99
C LEU A 502 22.00 31.94 -7.31
N GLY A 503 21.92 33.22 -7.66
CA GLY A 503 23.08 34.12 -7.73
C GLY A 503 23.60 34.46 -6.32
N LEU A 504 24.93 34.60 -6.19
CA LEU A 504 25.51 35.03 -4.92
C LEU A 504 25.07 36.47 -4.59
N SER A 505 24.75 36.69 -3.31
CA SER A 505 24.21 37.94 -2.78
C SER A 505 25.04 39.19 -3.13
N ARG A 506 24.34 40.31 -3.33
CA ARG A 506 24.95 41.66 -3.36
C ARG A 506 24.40 42.57 -2.26
N SER A 507 24.42 42.09 -1.02
CA SER A 507 24.39 43.00 0.14
C SER A 507 25.54 44.00 0.06
N THR A 508 25.28 45.27 0.35
CA THR A 508 26.25 46.36 0.22
C THR A 508 27.24 46.38 1.38
N THR A 509 28.53 46.21 1.09
CA THR A 509 29.61 46.28 2.09
C THR A 509 30.05 47.72 2.39
N ASN A 510 29.92 48.13 3.65
CA ASN A 510 30.69 49.15 4.37
C ASN A 510 30.43 48.86 5.88
N HIS A 511 31.39 48.78 6.80
CA HIS A 511 32.84 49.04 6.79
C HIS A 511 33.58 48.01 7.69
N LEU A 512 34.91 47.89 7.54
CA LEU A 512 35.97 47.72 8.58
C LEU A 512 35.72 46.78 9.80
N SER A 513 36.65 45.93 10.26
CA SER A 513 38.08 45.74 9.94
C SER A 513 38.65 44.43 10.54
N SER A 514 39.81 43.97 10.04
CA SER A 514 40.76 42.97 10.62
C SER A 514 40.24 41.54 10.89
N SER A 515 40.98 40.45 10.62
CA SER A 515 42.41 40.31 10.27
C SER A 515 42.72 39.03 9.46
N GLU A 516 43.64 39.12 8.48
CA GLU A 516 44.91 38.36 8.37
C GLU A 516 44.96 36.80 8.52
N ILE A 517 45.75 35.99 7.77
CA ILE A 517 46.69 36.19 6.62
C ILE A 517 46.54 35.00 5.58
N PRO A 518 47.47 34.61 4.64
CA PRO A 518 47.07 34.60 3.23
C PRO A 518 47.29 33.32 2.36
N SER A 519 46.71 33.37 1.16
CA SER A 519 47.11 32.80 -0.14
C SER A 519 48.21 31.72 -0.26
N ARG A 520 47.93 30.71 -1.09
CA ARG A 520 48.94 30.05 -1.94
C ARG A 520 48.53 30.19 -3.42
N SER A 521 49.46 30.62 -4.26
CA SER A 521 49.28 30.86 -5.69
C SER A 521 49.94 29.76 -6.54
N HIS A 522 49.68 29.79 -7.86
CA HIS A 522 50.00 28.76 -8.86
C HIS A 522 49.09 27.51 -8.73
N VAL A 523 48.58 26.92 -9.82
CA VAL A 523 48.92 27.07 -11.25
C VAL A 523 47.72 27.58 -12.05
N ASN A 524 47.90 28.63 -12.84
CA ASN A 524 46.86 29.15 -13.75
C ASN A 524 47.46 29.38 -15.14
N HIS A 525 47.78 28.29 -15.87
CA HIS A 525 48.11 28.31 -17.30
C HIS A 525 48.10 26.90 -17.90
N LEU A 526 46.94 26.44 -18.37
CA LEU A 526 46.75 25.43 -19.43
C LEU A 526 45.26 25.33 -19.77
N LEU A 527 44.93 24.88 -20.99
CA LEU A 527 43.56 24.61 -21.48
C LEU A 527 42.62 25.83 -21.61
N GLN A 528 43.04 26.83 -22.37
CA GLN A 528 42.10 27.51 -23.28
C GLN A 528 41.82 26.59 -24.48
N SER A 529 40.68 25.89 -24.50
CA SER A 529 40.14 25.26 -25.72
C SER A 529 38.68 24.84 -25.56
N THR A 530 37.93 24.89 -26.66
CA THR A 530 36.58 24.29 -26.86
C THR A 530 35.47 24.69 -25.89
N ASN A 531 34.90 25.89 -26.09
CA ASN A 531 33.43 26.01 -26.12
C ASN A 531 32.97 25.71 -27.55
N GLN A 532 32.77 24.43 -27.84
CA GLN A 532 31.79 24.00 -28.87
C GLN A 532 30.52 23.59 -28.12
N ASP A 533 29.37 23.59 -28.78
CA ASP A 533 28.17 22.96 -28.22
C ASP A 533 28.48 21.48 -27.86
N PRO A 534 28.07 21.01 -26.67
CA PRO A 534 27.97 19.58 -26.42
C PRO A 534 26.83 19.02 -27.28
N LYS A 535 27.15 18.70 -28.54
CA LYS A 535 26.48 17.64 -29.30
C LYS A 535 26.28 16.45 -28.37
N ALA A 536 25.11 15.81 -28.41
CA ALA A 536 24.78 14.65 -27.58
C ALA A 536 25.95 13.66 -27.45
N PRO A 537 26.65 13.60 -26.30
CA PRO A 537 27.86 12.79 -26.17
C PRO A 537 27.50 11.33 -25.92
N GLU A 538 27.78 10.52 -26.93
CA GLU A 538 27.98 9.06 -26.91
C GLU A 538 26.84 8.17 -26.38
N ARG A 539 26.56 7.09 -27.14
CA ARG A 539 25.80 5.96 -26.61
C ARG A 539 26.60 5.35 -25.46
N LYS A 540 26.10 5.50 -24.23
CA LYS A 540 26.53 4.68 -23.09
C LYS A 540 26.39 3.20 -23.45
N THR A 541 27.26 2.35 -22.91
CA THR A 541 27.10 0.89 -23.03
C THR A 541 25.73 0.49 -22.50
N PRO A 542 24.91 -0.24 -23.28
CA PRO A 542 23.62 -0.73 -22.80
C PRO A 542 23.79 -1.67 -21.60
N SER A 543 22.89 -1.60 -20.62
CA SER A 543 22.98 -2.44 -19.42
C SER A 543 22.79 -3.92 -19.76
N LYS A 544 23.83 -4.72 -19.52
CA LYS A 544 23.79 -6.19 -19.68
C LYS A 544 22.82 -6.85 -18.69
N LEU A 545 22.60 -6.23 -17.53
CA LEU A 545 21.66 -6.62 -16.48
C LEU A 545 20.64 -5.50 -16.25
N ILE A 546 19.36 -5.83 -16.43
CA ILE A 546 18.26 -5.03 -15.86
C ILE A 546 17.66 -5.75 -14.67
N VAL A 547 17.46 -5.04 -13.56
CA VAL A 547 16.71 -5.52 -12.39
C VAL A 547 15.45 -4.67 -12.26
N ILE A 548 14.29 -5.29 -12.06
CA ILE A 548 12.97 -4.62 -12.06
C ILE A 548 12.27 -4.91 -10.73
N GLY A 549 11.89 -3.86 -9.98
CA GLY A 549 11.17 -4.03 -8.71
C GLY A 549 11.39 -2.91 -7.70
N ALA A 550 11.49 -3.27 -6.42
CA ALA A 550 11.53 -2.34 -5.31
C ALA A 550 12.90 -1.65 -5.10
N SER A 551 12.90 -0.32 -5.16
CA SER A 551 13.76 0.55 -4.35
C SER A 551 12.91 1.26 -3.30
N ALA A 552 13.30 1.15 -2.03
CA ALA A 552 12.55 1.70 -0.90
C ALA A 552 13.47 2.49 0.03
N ILE A 553 12.88 3.21 0.98
CA ILE A 553 13.56 3.73 2.16
C ILE A 553 13.21 2.84 3.35
N ASP A 554 14.21 2.22 3.96
CA ASP A 554 14.06 1.50 5.22
C ASP A 554 14.35 2.48 6.37
N ILE A 555 13.31 2.83 7.14
CA ILE A 555 13.40 3.61 8.38
C ILE A 555 13.43 2.61 9.53
N THR A 556 14.33 2.78 10.49
CA THR A 556 14.47 1.87 11.63
C THR A 556 14.62 2.66 12.93
N GLY A 557 13.56 2.66 13.74
CA GLY A 557 13.59 3.13 15.12
C GLY A 557 13.97 1.99 16.07
N ARG A 558 14.85 2.23 17.04
CA ARG A 558 15.21 1.26 18.09
C ARG A 558 15.16 1.89 19.47
N VAL A 559 14.35 1.32 20.36
CA VAL A 559 14.18 1.80 21.75
C VAL A 559 15.38 1.40 22.61
N VAL A 560 15.70 2.21 23.63
CA VAL A 560 16.84 2.01 24.56
C VAL A 560 16.39 1.82 26.04
N SER A 561 15.08 1.97 26.34
CA SER A 561 14.47 1.80 27.68
C SER A 561 14.58 0.38 28.26
N LYS A 562 14.43 0.20 29.59
CA LYS A 562 14.63 -1.13 30.21
C LYS A 562 13.55 -2.14 29.77
N PRO A 563 13.86 -3.46 29.73
CA PRO A 563 12.96 -4.47 29.13
C PRO A 563 11.52 -4.52 29.67
N ASN A 564 11.28 -4.06 30.89
CA ASN A 564 9.95 -4.10 31.52
C ASN A 564 9.09 -2.84 31.28
N GLU A 565 9.58 -1.83 30.57
CA GLU A 565 8.91 -0.52 30.41
C GLU A 565 8.15 -0.38 29.08
N PHE A 566 8.27 -1.35 28.16
CA PHE A 566 7.70 -1.24 26.79
C PHE A 566 6.16 -1.10 26.76
N THR A 567 5.45 -1.62 27.76
CA THR A 567 4.00 -1.44 27.90
C THR A 567 3.58 -0.02 28.30
N GLN A 568 4.49 0.80 28.84
CA GLN A 568 4.25 2.23 29.08
C GLN A 568 4.62 3.10 27.85
N VAL A 569 5.46 2.58 26.95
CA VAL A 569 5.81 3.23 25.67
C VAL A 569 4.64 3.25 24.67
N ALA A 570 3.65 2.37 24.83
CA ALA A 570 2.50 2.29 23.93
C ALA A 570 1.62 3.57 23.85
N GLN A 571 1.85 4.56 24.71
CA GLN A 571 1.18 5.86 24.72
C GLN A 571 2.16 7.06 24.86
N SER A 572 3.47 6.87 24.63
CA SER A 572 4.47 7.95 24.81
C SER A 572 5.74 7.73 23.99
N THR A 573 6.46 8.80 23.66
CA THR A 573 7.75 8.73 22.93
C THR A 573 8.86 8.18 23.81
N ALA A 574 9.41 7.01 23.45
CA ALA A 574 10.56 6.43 24.15
C ALA A 574 11.91 7.01 23.66
N PRO A 575 12.93 7.11 24.54
CA PRO A 575 14.29 7.37 24.12
C PRO A 575 14.83 6.19 23.29
N GLY A 576 15.47 6.52 22.17
CA GLY A 576 15.95 5.54 21.20
C GLY A 576 16.84 6.15 20.14
N THR A 577 17.21 5.35 19.14
CA THR A 577 17.86 5.80 17.91
C THR A 577 16.91 5.63 16.74
N VAL A 578 17.05 6.48 15.71
CA VAL A 578 16.39 6.30 14.41
C VAL A 578 17.46 6.36 13.33
N SER A 579 17.45 5.38 12.43
CA SER A 579 18.30 5.35 11.24
C SER A 579 17.46 5.26 9.97
N LEU A 580 18.03 5.71 8.87
CA LEU A 580 17.42 5.69 7.54
C LEU A 580 18.43 5.09 6.56
N THR A 581 18.00 4.07 5.81
CA THR A 581 18.82 3.32 4.86
C THR A 581 18.04 3.06 3.57
N VAL A 582 18.73 2.68 2.49
CA VAL A 582 18.05 2.29 1.25
C VAL A 582 17.68 0.81 1.29
N GLY A 583 16.40 0.53 1.07
CA GLY A 583 15.74 -0.77 1.14
C GLY A 583 15.33 -1.35 -0.21
N GLY A 584 14.49 -2.38 -0.18
CA GLY A 584 13.95 -3.08 -1.36
C GLY A 584 14.86 -4.18 -1.93
N VAL A 585 14.24 -5.30 -2.36
CA VAL A 585 14.94 -6.50 -2.84
C VAL A 585 15.59 -6.28 -4.21
N ALA A 586 14.85 -5.71 -5.17
CA ALA A 586 15.42 -5.38 -6.48
C ALA A 586 16.64 -4.45 -6.34
N ARG A 587 16.58 -3.44 -5.46
CA ARG A 587 17.71 -2.54 -5.18
C ARG A 587 18.88 -3.28 -4.52
N ASN A 588 18.65 -4.17 -3.55
CA ASN A 588 19.72 -5.03 -3.00
C ASN A 588 20.42 -5.83 -4.11
N ILE A 589 19.65 -6.56 -4.95
CA ILE A 589 20.18 -7.37 -6.05
C ILE A 589 20.97 -6.51 -7.03
N ALA A 590 20.44 -5.35 -7.41
CA ALA A 590 21.10 -4.41 -8.32
C ALA A 590 22.37 -3.81 -7.73
N GLU A 591 22.39 -3.45 -6.44
CA GLU A 591 23.58 -2.94 -5.75
C GLU A 591 24.66 -4.01 -5.64
N ALA A 592 24.30 -5.24 -5.26
CA ALA A 592 25.23 -6.36 -5.17
C ALA A 592 25.83 -6.73 -6.54
N ALA A 593 24.99 -6.80 -7.58
CA ALA A 593 25.45 -7.06 -8.95
C ALA A 593 26.32 -5.90 -9.48
N HIS A 594 25.92 -4.64 -9.27
CA HIS A 594 26.70 -3.45 -9.62
C HIS A 594 28.09 -3.48 -8.99
N ARG A 595 28.19 -3.69 -7.66
CA ARG A 595 29.46 -3.75 -6.93
C ARG A 595 30.43 -4.76 -7.53
N ILE A 596 29.94 -5.92 -7.98
CA ILE A 596 30.77 -6.96 -8.60
C ILE A 596 31.11 -6.61 -10.05
N LEU A 597 30.12 -6.20 -10.85
CA LEU A 597 30.30 -5.89 -12.28
C LEU A 597 31.16 -4.63 -12.51
N SER A 598 31.16 -3.67 -11.58
CA SER A 598 32.03 -2.49 -11.60
C SER A 598 33.43 -2.74 -11.02
N SER A 599 33.75 -3.96 -10.57
CA SER A 599 35.02 -4.30 -9.91
C SER A 599 36.06 -4.89 -10.86
N GLY A 600 37.33 -4.80 -10.47
CA GLY A 600 38.46 -5.31 -11.25
C GLY A 600 38.93 -4.37 -12.36
N ARG A 601 39.80 -4.88 -13.24
CA ARG A 601 40.46 -4.10 -14.29
C ARG A 601 39.56 -3.81 -15.49
N ASP A 602 38.67 -4.75 -15.79
CA ASP A 602 37.78 -4.75 -16.95
C ASP A 602 36.30 -4.53 -16.53
N GLY A 603 36.10 -3.93 -15.34
CA GLY A 603 34.79 -3.69 -14.74
C GLY A 603 33.98 -2.63 -15.50
N ASP A 604 32.67 -2.86 -15.61
CA ASP A 604 31.72 -2.04 -16.36
C ASP A 604 30.70 -1.40 -15.41
N PRO A 605 30.88 -0.13 -14.99
CA PRO A 605 29.98 0.55 -14.06
C PRO A 605 28.61 0.90 -14.66
N TYR A 606 28.36 0.58 -15.94
CA TYR A 606 27.06 0.79 -16.60
C TYR A 606 26.32 -0.53 -16.88
N ALA A 607 26.94 -1.69 -16.58
CA ALA A 607 26.39 -3.01 -16.84
C ALA A 607 25.06 -3.29 -16.12
N THR A 608 24.85 -2.71 -14.94
CA THR A 608 23.62 -2.88 -14.15
C THR A 608 22.75 -1.63 -14.21
N LEU A 609 21.46 -1.82 -14.50
CA LEU A 609 20.42 -0.81 -14.38
C LEU A 609 19.28 -1.34 -13.50
N LEU A 610 18.92 -0.61 -12.45
CA LEU A 610 17.67 -0.85 -11.73
C LEU A 610 16.55 -0.03 -12.37
N VAL A 611 15.45 -0.69 -12.74
CA VAL A 611 14.18 -0.08 -13.11
C VAL A 611 13.24 -0.19 -11.89
N SER A 612 13.02 0.93 -11.21
CA SER A 612 12.15 1.02 -10.03
C SER A 612 11.24 2.24 -10.15
N PRO A 613 9.94 2.13 -9.85
CA PRO A 613 9.10 3.31 -9.69
C PRO A 613 9.47 4.04 -8.38
N VAL A 614 9.50 5.37 -8.42
CA VAL A 614 9.75 6.25 -7.26
C VAL A 614 8.78 7.44 -7.30
N GLY A 615 8.53 8.09 -6.17
CA GLY A 615 7.64 9.26 -6.11
C GLY A 615 8.27 10.55 -6.66
N HIS A 616 7.59 11.65 -6.40
CA HIS A 616 8.11 13.02 -6.60
C HIS A 616 8.52 13.69 -5.27
N ASP A 617 8.57 12.90 -4.20
CA ASP A 617 8.90 13.28 -2.82
C ASP A 617 10.42 13.34 -2.53
N GLU A 618 10.77 13.74 -1.31
CA GLU A 618 12.15 13.82 -0.84
C GLU A 618 12.82 12.44 -0.71
N PHE A 619 12.05 11.38 -0.44
CA PHE A 619 12.57 10.01 -0.44
C PHE A 619 13.07 9.60 -1.83
N ALA A 620 12.38 9.98 -2.91
CA ALA A 620 12.87 9.80 -4.28
C ALA A 620 14.14 10.62 -4.59
N ARG A 621 14.36 11.76 -3.92
CA ARG A 621 15.62 12.53 -4.07
C ARG A 621 16.75 11.87 -3.30
N PHE A 622 16.50 11.44 -2.07
CA PHE A 622 17.46 10.65 -1.28
C PHE A 622 17.90 9.38 -2.02
N LEU A 623 16.98 8.65 -2.67
CA LEU A 623 17.33 7.53 -3.54
C LEU A 623 18.27 7.95 -4.69
N VAL A 624 17.97 9.04 -5.39
CA VAL A 624 18.84 9.55 -6.48
C VAL A 624 20.25 9.90 -5.98
N ASP A 625 20.36 10.51 -4.80
CA ASP A 625 21.63 10.94 -4.20
C ASP A 625 22.46 9.78 -3.64
N GLU A 626 21.82 8.80 -2.99
CA GLU A 626 22.50 7.56 -2.56
C GLU A 626 23.00 6.75 -3.76
N TYR A 627 22.22 6.66 -4.85
CA TYR A 627 22.65 5.96 -6.06
C TYR A 627 23.84 6.66 -6.71
N ALA A 628 23.82 7.99 -6.78
CA ALA A 628 24.97 8.77 -7.25
C ALA A 628 26.22 8.53 -6.37
N ARG A 629 26.05 8.45 -5.04
CA ARG A 629 27.15 8.15 -4.10
C ARG A 629 27.66 6.70 -4.20
N LEU A 630 26.82 5.76 -4.61
CA LEU A 630 27.18 4.37 -4.93
C LEU A 630 27.73 4.19 -6.36
N GLY A 631 27.72 5.24 -7.18
CA GLY A 631 28.09 5.17 -8.60
C GLY A 631 27.10 4.37 -9.46
N MET A 632 25.88 4.12 -8.98
CA MET A 632 24.85 3.35 -9.67
C MET A 632 24.08 4.20 -10.68
N ARG A 633 23.63 3.58 -11.77
CA ARG A 633 22.72 4.20 -12.75
C ARG A 633 21.39 4.57 -12.08
N ASN A 634 21.09 5.86 -12.00
CA ASN A 634 19.82 6.39 -11.48
C ASN A 634 18.77 6.67 -12.59
N ASN A 635 19.12 6.51 -13.87
CA ASN A 635 18.22 6.78 -15.01
C ASN A 635 17.06 5.78 -15.17
N GLY A 636 17.03 4.70 -14.37
CA GLY A 636 15.90 3.77 -14.27
C GLY A 636 15.00 4.00 -13.06
N LEU A 637 15.25 5.05 -12.26
CA LEU A 637 14.32 5.49 -11.23
C LEU A 637 13.16 6.24 -11.89
N LEU A 638 12.14 5.47 -12.29
CA LEU A 638 10.96 5.96 -13.00
C LEU A 638 10.10 6.79 -12.03
N ARG A 639 10.10 8.11 -12.19
CA ARG A 639 9.23 8.97 -11.38
C ARG A 639 7.76 8.74 -11.76
N VAL A 640 6.96 8.35 -10.78
CA VAL A 640 5.51 8.07 -10.92
C VAL A 640 4.73 9.15 -10.19
N GLU A 641 3.96 9.91 -10.97
CA GLU A 641 3.09 10.96 -10.48
C GLU A 641 2.01 10.40 -9.54
N ASP A 642 1.75 11.14 -8.46
CA ASP A 642 0.75 10.82 -7.41
C ASP A 642 0.98 9.53 -6.60
N CYS A 643 2.18 8.94 -6.71
CA CYS A 643 2.64 7.88 -5.83
C CYS A 643 3.70 8.39 -4.85
N ARG A 644 3.69 7.83 -3.64
CA ARG A 644 4.81 7.95 -2.68
C ARG A 644 5.90 6.95 -3.06
N THR A 645 7.16 7.31 -2.86
CA THR A 645 8.28 6.37 -2.86
C THR A 645 8.03 5.28 -1.82
N ALA A 646 8.46 4.05 -2.10
CA ALA A 646 8.26 2.94 -1.18
C ALA A 646 9.02 3.17 0.14
N VAL A 647 8.38 2.86 1.28
CA VAL A 647 8.96 3.01 2.61
C VAL A 647 8.67 1.76 3.44
N CYS A 648 9.67 1.25 4.15
CA CYS A 648 9.52 0.27 5.21
C CYS A 648 9.93 0.91 6.53
N ASP A 649 8.97 1.28 7.38
CA ASP A 649 9.23 1.72 8.74
C ASP A 649 9.22 0.52 9.69
N MET A 650 10.21 0.43 10.58
CA MET A 650 10.42 -0.67 11.51
C MET A 650 10.76 -0.16 12.91
N VAL A 651 10.01 -0.61 13.91
CA VAL A 651 10.25 -0.33 15.34
C VAL A 651 10.82 -1.58 16.00
N LEU A 652 12.05 -1.47 16.50
CA LEU A 652 12.81 -2.53 17.16
C LEU A 652 12.88 -2.30 18.68
N ASP A 653 12.91 -3.40 19.43
CA ASP A 653 13.14 -3.39 20.87
C ASP A 653 14.64 -3.22 21.24
N THR A 654 14.94 -3.26 22.54
CA THR A 654 16.33 -3.16 23.03
C THR A 654 17.23 -4.32 22.61
N SER A 655 16.69 -5.51 22.35
CA SER A 655 17.45 -6.64 21.79
C SER A 655 17.72 -6.44 20.29
N GLY A 656 16.85 -5.71 19.59
CA GLY A 656 16.86 -5.52 18.15
C GLY A 656 15.79 -6.33 17.42
N ALA A 657 14.87 -6.97 18.16
CA ALA A 657 13.75 -7.71 17.59
C ALA A 657 12.62 -6.76 17.15
N LEU A 658 11.93 -7.10 16.06
CA LEU A 658 10.85 -6.31 15.49
C LEU A 658 9.60 -6.33 16.38
N VAL A 659 9.17 -5.17 16.85
CA VAL A 659 7.94 -4.96 17.64
C VAL A 659 6.75 -4.68 16.72
N GLY A 660 6.98 -3.89 15.66
CA GLY A 660 5.98 -3.50 14.67
C GLY A 660 6.60 -2.68 13.54
N GLY A 661 5.82 -2.38 12.51
CA GLY A 661 6.29 -1.61 11.35
C GLY A 661 5.21 -1.41 10.29
N VAL A 662 5.49 -0.54 9.32
CA VAL A 662 4.58 -0.17 8.21
C VAL A 662 5.35 -0.25 6.90
N ALA A 663 4.90 -1.11 5.98
CA ALA A 663 5.49 -1.25 4.65
C ALA A 663 4.57 -0.64 3.58
N ASP A 664 4.80 0.64 3.25
CA ASP A 664 4.17 1.28 2.10
C ASP A 664 4.92 0.90 0.82
N MET A 665 4.40 -0.10 0.11
CA MET A 665 5.04 -0.74 -1.05
C MET A 665 4.16 -0.68 -2.31
N ASP A 666 3.04 0.06 -2.27
CA ASP A 666 2.01 0.02 -3.32
C ASP A 666 2.48 0.60 -4.66
N ILE A 667 3.44 1.53 -4.66
CA ILE A 667 4.04 2.09 -5.87
C ILE A 667 4.65 1.00 -6.79
N ILE A 668 5.21 -0.06 -6.21
CA ILE A 668 5.86 -1.17 -6.95
C ILE A 668 4.85 -1.96 -7.77
N ARG A 669 3.61 -2.10 -7.27
CA ARG A 669 2.52 -2.77 -8.00
C ARG A 669 1.97 -1.94 -9.16
N ASN A 670 2.27 -0.64 -9.20
CA ASN A 670 1.75 0.32 -10.17
C ASN A 670 2.83 0.79 -11.19
N VAL A 671 3.96 0.07 -11.29
CA VAL A 671 5.01 0.36 -12.28
C VAL A 671 4.45 0.27 -13.71
N SER A 672 4.74 1.28 -14.54
CA SER A 672 4.20 1.36 -15.89
C SER A 672 4.79 0.29 -16.80
N GLU A 673 3.97 -0.66 -17.24
CA GLU A 673 4.35 -1.74 -18.15
C GLU A 673 5.04 -1.20 -19.41
N ASN A 674 4.46 -0.17 -20.05
CA ASN A 674 5.05 0.46 -21.24
C ASN A 674 6.44 1.07 -20.97
N ALA A 675 6.66 1.69 -19.80
CA ALA A 675 7.97 2.24 -19.46
C ALA A 675 9.03 1.15 -19.24
N VAL A 676 8.65 0.05 -18.57
CA VAL A 676 9.50 -1.13 -18.39
C VAL A 676 9.84 -1.77 -19.74
N ILE A 677 8.84 -2.03 -20.59
CA ILE A 677 9.04 -2.66 -21.89
C ILE A 677 9.84 -1.77 -22.86
N ASN A 678 9.71 -0.45 -22.80
CA ASN A 678 10.58 0.45 -23.55
C ASN A 678 12.03 0.35 -23.05
N CYS A 679 12.27 0.34 -21.74
CA CYS A 679 13.62 0.16 -21.19
C CYS A 679 14.27 -1.18 -21.62
N LEU A 680 13.49 -2.27 -21.72
CA LEU A 680 13.95 -3.57 -22.25
C LEU A 680 14.22 -3.57 -23.78
N LYS A 681 13.74 -2.55 -24.51
CA LYS A 681 14.00 -2.36 -25.95
C LYS A 681 15.18 -1.44 -26.19
N ASP A 682 15.31 -0.39 -25.37
CA ASP A 682 16.35 0.61 -25.49
C ASP A 682 17.72 0.10 -25.00
N GLU A 683 17.75 -0.80 -24.01
CA GLU A 683 19.00 -1.34 -23.41
C GLU A 683 19.38 -2.76 -23.87
N ASP A 684 18.51 -3.50 -24.56
CA ASP A 684 18.70 -4.91 -25.03
C ASP A 684 19.52 -5.81 -24.06
N PRO A 685 19.09 -5.97 -22.80
CA PRO A 685 19.87 -6.67 -21.77
C PRO A 685 20.04 -8.16 -22.08
N TYR A 686 21.10 -8.76 -21.55
CA TYR A 686 21.25 -10.22 -21.57
C TYR A 686 20.38 -10.91 -20.51
N LEU A 687 20.32 -10.33 -19.30
CA LEU A 687 19.57 -10.87 -18.16
C LEU A 687 18.60 -9.81 -17.60
N VAL A 688 17.36 -10.23 -17.32
CA VAL A 688 16.33 -9.43 -16.66
C VAL A 688 15.92 -10.12 -15.36
N ALA A 689 16.22 -9.50 -14.23
CA ALA A 689 15.79 -9.94 -12.91
C ALA A 689 14.49 -9.26 -12.48
N MET A 690 13.54 -10.03 -11.95
CA MET A 690 12.19 -9.62 -11.60
C MET A 690 11.91 -9.90 -10.12
N ASP A 691 11.51 -8.85 -9.41
CA ASP A 691 11.09 -8.90 -8.01
C ASP A 691 9.66 -9.47 -7.87
N GLY A 692 9.46 -10.44 -6.98
CA GLY A 692 8.14 -11.02 -6.67
C GLY A 692 7.08 -10.03 -6.13
N ASN A 693 7.45 -8.78 -5.81
CA ASN A 693 6.51 -7.70 -5.50
C ASN A 693 5.77 -7.13 -6.72
N LEU A 694 6.26 -7.37 -7.95
CA LEU A 694 5.67 -6.85 -9.18
C LEU A 694 4.23 -7.38 -9.40
N SER A 695 3.43 -6.63 -10.18
CA SER A 695 2.06 -7.04 -10.48
C SER A 695 2.04 -8.23 -11.46
N PRO A 696 1.03 -9.13 -11.42
CA PRO A 696 0.92 -10.24 -12.37
C PRO A 696 0.82 -9.80 -13.85
N SER A 697 0.28 -8.61 -14.15
CA SER A 697 0.24 -8.09 -15.52
C SER A 697 1.60 -7.54 -15.94
N THR A 698 2.33 -6.85 -15.06
CA THR A 698 3.71 -6.42 -15.30
C THR A 698 4.63 -7.61 -15.51
N LEU A 699 4.54 -8.65 -14.67
CA LEU A 699 5.28 -9.90 -14.85
C LEU A 699 4.91 -10.60 -16.17
N SER A 700 3.63 -10.59 -16.56
CA SER A 700 3.18 -11.11 -17.87
C SER A 700 3.77 -10.34 -19.04
N ALA A 701 3.84 -9.01 -18.96
CA ALA A 701 4.42 -8.16 -20.00
C ALA A 701 5.93 -8.37 -20.13
N ILE A 702 6.68 -8.37 -19.01
CA ILE A 702 8.12 -8.62 -19.00
C ILE A 702 8.42 -10.01 -19.57
N LEU A 703 7.72 -11.05 -19.10
CA LEU A 703 7.96 -12.41 -19.57
C LEU A 703 7.61 -12.57 -21.06
N ALA A 704 6.56 -11.91 -21.54
CA ALA A 704 6.22 -11.88 -22.97
C ALA A 704 7.33 -11.24 -23.80
N GLU A 705 7.89 -10.11 -23.37
CA GLU A 705 8.99 -9.44 -24.07
C GLU A 705 10.29 -10.28 -24.04
N CYS A 706 10.60 -10.94 -22.91
CA CYS A 706 11.76 -11.82 -22.83
C CYS A 706 11.63 -13.07 -23.73
N CYS A 707 10.45 -13.69 -23.79
CA CYS A 707 10.24 -14.95 -24.53
C CYS A 707 10.01 -14.76 -26.04
N ASN A 708 9.29 -13.72 -26.48
CA ASN A 708 8.79 -13.62 -27.86
C ASN A 708 9.75 -12.88 -28.84
N ARG A 709 10.96 -12.53 -28.41
CA ARG A 709 12.01 -11.94 -29.27
C ARG A 709 12.75 -13.02 -30.05
N GLN A 710 13.22 -12.68 -31.27
CA GLN A 710 14.00 -13.59 -32.12
C GLN A 710 15.29 -14.10 -31.44
N LYS A 711 15.89 -13.26 -30.58
CA LYS A 711 16.87 -13.64 -29.56
C LYS A 711 16.20 -13.43 -28.20
N PRO A 712 15.77 -14.50 -27.50
CA PRO A 712 15.17 -14.38 -26.18
C PRO A 712 16.14 -13.77 -25.15
N ILE A 713 15.60 -13.02 -24.21
CA ILE A 713 16.32 -12.46 -23.06
C ILE A 713 16.21 -13.45 -21.90
N ALA A 714 17.30 -13.68 -21.15
CA ALA A 714 17.24 -14.56 -19.99
C ALA A 714 16.43 -13.89 -18.86
N SER A 715 15.52 -14.64 -18.25
CA SER A 715 14.63 -14.14 -17.19
C SER A 715 14.97 -14.78 -15.84
N PHE A 716 15.15 -13.95 -14.82
CA PHE A 716 15.39 -14.37 -13.43
C PHE A 716 14.22 -13.88 -12.57
N PHE A 717 13.63 -14.76 -11.75
CA PHE A 717 12.57 -14.40 -10.81
C PHE A 717 13.06 -14.60 -9.36
N GLU A 718 12.96 -13.59 -8.52
CA GLU A 718 13.24 -13.71 -7.08
C GLU A 718 11.93 -13.68 -6.27
N PRO A 719 11.52 -14.82 -5.67
CA PRO A 719 10.50 -14.84 -4.63
C PRO A 719 10.92 -13.99 -3.43
N THR A 720 10.03 -13.09 -2.97
CA THR A 720 10.30 -12.18 -1.84
C THR A 720 9.42 -12.43 -0.61
N SER A 721 8.44 -13.34 -0.72
CA SER A 721 7.71 -13.96 0.38
C SER A 721 6.89 -15.13 -0.14
N ILE A 722 6.42 -16.01 0.76
CA ILE A 722 5.49 -17.12 0.44
C ILE A 722 4.33 -16.64 -0.45
N SER A 723 3.60 -15.60 -0.01
CA SER A 723 2.47 -14.96 -0.70
C SER A 723 2.80 -14.27 -2.03
N LYS A 724 4.08 -14.16 -2.39
CA LYS A 724 4.58 -13.54 -3.63
C LYS A 724 5.26 -14.54 -4.55
N ALA A 725 5.67 -15.71 -4.05
CA ALA A 725 6.37 -16.74 -4.80
C ALA A 725 5.53 -17.28 -5.98
N SER A 726 4.20 -17.32 -5.86
CA SER A 726 3.28 -17.73 -6.94
C SER A 726 2.87 -16.60 -7.90
N SER A 727 3.31 -15.34 -7.69
CA SER A 727 2.89 -14.18 -8.51
C SER A 727 3.26 -14.29 -10.01
N ILE A 728 4.26 -15.11 -10.32
CA ILE A 728 4.74 -15.40 -11.68
C ILE A 728 3.92 -16.49 -12.40
N LEU A 729 3.16 -17.32 -11.69
CA LEU A 729 2.39 -18.43 -12.29
C LEU A 729 1.33 -17.98 -13.32
N PRO A 730 0.58 -16.87 -13.13
CA PRO A 730 -0.29 -16.32 -14.18
C PRO A 730 0.46 -15.96 -15.47
N ALA A 731 1.67 -15.39 -15.34
CA ALA A 731 2.50 -15.02 -16.48
C ALA A 731 3.01 -16.25 -17.25
N ILE A 732 3.45 -17.28 -16.53
CA ILE A 732 3.85 -18.58 -17.08
C ILE A 732 2.68 -19.24 -17.80
N MET A 733 1.49 -19.28 -17.19
CA MET A 733 0.27 -19.82 -17.81
C MET A 733 -0.08 -19.08 -19.10
N ASN A 734 -0.02 -17.74 -19.08
CA ASN A 734 -0.27 -16.91 -20.26
C ASN A 734 0.75 -17.18 -21.38
N GLN A 735 2.05 -17.31 -21.07
CA GLN A 735 3.05 -17.70 -22.09
C GLN A 735 2.74 -19.09 -22.68
N LEU A 736 2.49 -20.11 -21.84
CA LEU A 736 2.18 -21.47 -22.32
C LEU A 736 0.94 -21.53 -23.23
N MET A 737 -0.07 -20.69 -22.96
CA MET A 737 -1.30 -20.60 -23.77
C MET A 737 -1.12 -19.78 -25.05
N THR A 738 -0.19 -18.82 -25.08
CA THR A 738 0.02 -17.92 -26.23
C THR A 738 1.15 -18.36 -27.17
N ASN A 739 2.00 -19.30 -26.75
CA ASN A 739 3.20 -19.70 -27.48
C ASN A 739 2.88 -20.43 -28.78
N LYS A 740 2.91 -19.69 -29.89
CA LYS A 740 2.69 -20.20 -31.26
C LYS A 740 3.92 -20.92 -31.86
N THR A 741 5.01 -20.99 -31.10
CA THR A 741 6.29 -21.54 -31.53
C THR A 741 6.68 -22.74 -30.67
N GLY A 742 7.22 -23.79 -31.30
CA GLY A 742 7.64 -25.03 -30.64
C GLY A 742 8.93 -24.88 -29.82
N THR A 743 9.03 -23.87 -28.96
CA THR A 743 10.20 -23.63 -28.12
C THR A 743 10.31 -24.70 -27.03
N THR A 744 11.44 -25.42 -26.96
CA THR A 744 11.64 -26.47 -25.96
C THR A 744 11.93 -25.93 -24.56
N ARG A 745 12.43 -24.70 -24.44
CA ARG A 745 12.84 -24.06 -23.18
C ARG A 745 11.64 -23.69 -22.29
N SER A 746 11.88 -23.74 -20.98
CA SER A 746 10.90 -23.34 -19.96
C SER A 746 10.73 -21.80 -19.95
N PRO A 747 9.53 -21.24 -19.69
CA PRO A 747 9.30 -19.79 -19.82
C PRO A 747 10.20 -18.89 -18.95
N VAL A 748 10.49 -19.29 -17.71
CA VAL A 748 11.41 -18.55 -16.82
C VAL A 748 12.78 -19.23 -16.84
N THR A 749 13.87 -18.48 -17.06
CA THR A 749 15.21 -19.07 -17.17
C THR A 749 15.81 -19.44 -15.81
N TYR A 750 15.60 -18.60 -14.79
CA TYR A 750 16.15 -18.77 -13.43
C TYR A 750 15.13 -18.40 -12.36
N THR A 751 15.14 -19.10 -11.23
CA THR A 751 14.44 -18.68 -10.00
C THR A 751 15.21 -19.11 -8.76
N SER A 752 15.13 -18.34 -7.68
CA SER A 752 15.80 -18.66 -6.41
C SER A 752 14.86 -18.69 -5.20
N PRO A 753 13.91 -19.63 -5.10
CA PRO A 753 13.09 -19.79 -3.90
C PRO A 753 13.90 -20.27 -2.70
N ASN A 754 13.48 -19.93 -1.49
CA ASN A 754 13.82 -20.72 -0.30
C ASN A 754 12.95 -22.00 -0.23
N LEU A 755 13.24 -22.91 0.72
CA LEU A 755 12.53 -24.19 0.86
C LEU A 755 11.00 -24.06 1.02
N ILE A 756 10.52 -23.01 1.71
CA ILE A 756 9.09 -22.77 1.96
C ILE A 756 8.43 -22.18 0.72
N GLU A 757 9.11 -21.25 0.04
CA GLU A 757 8.65 -20.65 -1.22
C GLU A 757 8.57 -21.69 -2.34
N LEU A 758 9.54 -22.60 -2.44
CA LEU A 758 9.53 -23.71 -3.40
C LEU A 758 8.29 -24.61 -3.18
N SER A 759 7.98 -24.93 -1.93
CA SER A 759 6.79 -25.70 -1.58
C SER A 759 5.51 -24.96 -1.98
N HIS A 760 5.41 -23.66 -1.67
CA HIS A 760 4.25 -22.85 -2.06
C HIS A 760 4.08 -22.77 -3.58
N MET A 761 5.18 -22.53 -4.33
CA MET A 761 5.17 -22.50 -5.81
C MET A 761 4.71 -23.82 -6.41
N TYR A 762 5.13 -24.96 -5.85
CA TYR A 762 4.70 -26.29 -6.31
C TYR A 762 3.21 -26.53 -6.05
N HIS A 763 2.72 -26.26 -4.83
CA HIS A 763 1.31 -26.47 -4.49
C HIS A 763 0.38 -25.56 -5.29
N GLU A 764 0.75 -24.30 -5.50
CA GLU A 764 0.00 -23.35 -6.34
C GLU A 764 0.00 -23.77 -7.82
N ALA A 765 1.14 -24.22 -8.38
CA ALA A 765 1.20 -24.75 -9.75
C ALA A 765 0.39 -26.05 -9.94
N ASN A 766 0.14 -26.79 -8.85
CA ASN A 766 -0.72 -27.97 -8.82
C ASN A 766 -2.21 -27.66 -8.55
N SER A 767 -2.55 -26.42 -8.17
CA SER A 767 -3.91 -26.04 -7.80
C SER A 767 -4.87 -26.03 -9.01
N GLU A 768 -6.17 -26.22 -8.75
CA GLU A 768 -7.21 -26.09 -9.78
C GLU A 768 -7.26 -24.69 -10.42
N THR A 769 -6.81 -23.65 -9.69
CA THR A 769 -6.75 -22.25 -10.14
C THR A 769 -5.83 -22.04 -11.34
N PHE A 770 -4.71 -22.76 -11.40
CA PHE A 770 -3.70 -22.61 -12.45
C PHE A 770 -3.54 -23.85 -13.33
N GLY A 771 -3.78 -25.05 -12.79
CA GLY A 771 -3.76 -26.32 -13.52
C GLY A 771 -2.46 -26.63 -14.25
N LEU A 772 -1.35 -25.95 -13.94
CA LEU A 772 -0.12 -25.95 -14.72
C LEU A 772 0.48 -27.36 -14.83
N ILE A 773 0.50 -28.11 -13.73
CA ILE A 773 0.96 -29.51 -13.70
C ILE A 773 0.03 -30.46 -14.49
N ASN A 774 -1.25 -30.12 -14.64
CA ASN A 774 -2.18 -30.88 -15.47
C ASN A 774 -2.10 -30.51 -16.97
N HIS A 775 -1.31 -29.50 -17.34
CA HIS A 775 -1.18 -29.06 -18.72
C HIS A 775 -0.40 -30.07 -19.58
N ARG A 776 -0.81 -30.27 -20.85
CA ARG A 776 -0.18 -31.25 -21.75
C ARG A 776 1.35 -31.06 -21.86
N LEU A 777 1.82 -29.82 -22.02
CA LEU A 777 3.26 -29.54 -22.15
C LEU A 777 4.06 -29.93 -20.91
N TRP A 778 3.44 -29.94 -19.72
CA TRP A 778 4.09 -30.44 -18.51
C TRP A 778 4.35 -31.94 -18.61
N TRP A 779 3.33 -32.72 -18.99
CA TRP A 779 3.47 -34.17 -19.22
C TRP A 779 4.49 -34.49 -20.32
N ASP A 780 4.42 -33.78 -21.45
CA ASP A 780 5.36 -33.97 -22.57
C ASP A 780 6.82 -33.71 -22.12
N VAL A 781 7.07 -32.72 -21.26
CA VAL A 781 8.42 -32.42 -20.71
C VAL A 781 8.84 -33.41 -19.60
N ILE A 782 8.01 -33.67 -18.59
CA ILE A 782 8.36 -34.57 -17.48
C ILE A 782 8.62 -36.00 -17.96
N ASN A 783 7.84 -36.49 -18.92
CA ASN A 783 8.10 -37.81 -19.52
C ASN A 783 9.43 -37.84 -20.29
N SER A 784 9.82 -36.73 -20.93
CA SER A 784 11.08 -36.67 -21.69
C SER A 784 12.32 -36.81 -20.80
N PHE A 785 12.27 -36.36 -19.53
CA PHE A 785 13.35 -36.51 -18.55
C PHE A 785 13.76 -37.96 -18.27
N SER A 786 12.90 -38.95 -18.59
CA SER A 786 13.20 -40.39 -18.47
C SER A 786 13.61 -40.82 -17.05
N LEU A 787 13.00 -40.23 -16.01
CA LEU A 787 13.37 -40.43 -14.60
C LEU A 787 12.98 -41.83 -14.07
N GLY A 788 13.92 -42.78 -14.16
CA GLY A 788 13.75 -44.15 -13.70
C GLY A 788 14.19 -44.43 -12.25
N SER A 789 14.24 -45.71 -11.91
CA SER A 789 14.70 -46.22 -10.60
C SER A 789 16.14 -45.82 -10.27
N THR A 790 17.01 -45.67 -11.28
CA THR A 790 18.39 -45.19 -11.13
C THR A 790 18.43 -43.79 -10.51
N TRP A 791 17.70 -42.82 -11.08
CA TRP A 791 17.58 -41.47 -10.53
C TRP A 791 17.02 -41.49 -9.10
N ARG A 792 16.02 -42.35 -8.83
CA ARG A 792 15.45 -42.51 -7.48
C ARG A 792 16.49 -43.01 -6.48
N MET A 793 17.34 -43.96 -6.86
CA MET A 793 18.44 -44.51 -6.05
C MET A 793 19.59 -43.52 -5.85
N ASP A 794 19.97 -42.77 -6.89
CA ASP A 794 20.98 -41.72 -6.82
C ASP A 794 20.55 -40.60 -5.87
N LEU A 795 19.28 -40.20 -5.93
CA LEU A 795 18.69 -39.24 -5.01
C LEU A 795 18.65 -39.76 -3.55
N ASP A 796 18.37 -41.04 -3.32
CA ASP A 796 18.47 -41.65 -1.98
C ASP A 796 19.91 -41.73 -1.45
N GLN A 797 20.91 -41.87 -2.33
CA GLN A 797 22.32 -41.82 -1.95
C GLN A 797 22.79 -40.39 -1.64
N LEU A 798 22.30 -39.41 -2.41
CA LEU A 798 22.59 -37.99 -2.17
C LEU A 798 21.93 -37.52 -0.87
N ALA A 799 20.68 -37.93 -0.62
CA ALA A 799 19.92 -37.65 0.58
C ALA A 799 20.58 -38.13 1.89
N ARG A 800 21.51 -39.10 1.81
CA ARG A 800 22.29 -39.61 2.96
C ARG A 800 23.62 -38.88 3.18
N GLN A 801 24.02 -37.98 2.30
CA GLN A 801 25.23 -37.18 2.51
C GLN A 801 24.99 -36.14 3.63
N PRO A 802 25.99 -35.83 4.46
CA PRO A 802 25.87 -34.77 5.46
C PRO A 802 25.70 -33.41 4.77
N ALA A 803 24.87 -32.52 5.33
CA ALA A 803 24.58 -31.21 4.74
C ALA A 803 25.81 -30.29 4.71
N CYS A 804 26.74 -30.45 5.65
CA CYS A 804 28.07 -29.82 5.64
C CYS A 804 29.16 -30.90 5.86
N PRO A 805 30.27 -30.90 5.12
CA PRO A 805 31.36 -31.88 5.33
C PRO A 805 32.18 -31.66 6.61
N ILE A 806 32.13 -30.47 7.21
CA ILE A 806 33.09 -29.99 8.23
C ILE A 806 32.44 -29.84 9.62
N LYS A 807 31.12 -29.63 9.67
CA LYS A 807 30.33 -29.47 10.91
C LYS A 807 29.06 -30.30 10.78
N ASP A 808 28.59 -30.94 11.86
CA ASP A 808 27.27 -31.57 11.83
C ASP A 808 26.18 -30.51 11.64
N LYS A 809 25.36 -30.73 10.61
CA LYS A 809 24.21 -29.92 10.19
C LYS A 809 23.05 -30.82 9.75
N GLY A 810 23.05 -32.07 10.21
CA GLY A 810 22.18 -33.13 9.68
C GLY A 810 22.61 -33.58 8.28
N ASP A 811 21.71 -34.30 7.62
CA ASP A 811 21.87 -34.85 6.27
C ASP A 811 21.06 -34.06 5.22
N LEU A 812 21.17 -34.47 3.96
CA LEU A 812 20.35 -33.97 2.86
C LEU A 812 18.98 -34.67 2.77
N SER A 813 18.50 -35.35 3.82
CA SER A 813 17.34 -36.24 3.69
C SER A 813 16.02 -35.52 3.41
N PHE A 814 15.96 -34.21 3.65
CA PHE A 814 14.87 -33.33 3.24
C PHE A 814 14.62 -33.32 1.72
N LEU A 815 15.63 -33.66 0.90
CA LEU A 815 15.46 -33.89 -0.55
C LEU A 815 14.38 -34.93 -0.87
N VAL A 816 14.21 -35.92 0.01
CA VAL A 816 13.31 -37.07 -0.16
C VAL A 816 12.15 -37.03 0.84
N LYS A 817 12.44 -36.83 2.14
CA LYS A 817 11.44 -36.78 3.22
C LYS A 817 10.43 -35.66 3.04
N ASP A 818 10.92 -34.48 2.67
CA ASP A 818 10.13 -33.25 2.57
C ASP A 818 9.74 -32.96 1.11
N GLY A 819 9.95 -33.93 0.20
CA GLY A 819 9.60 -33.85 -1.22
C GLY A 819 10.41 -32.85 -2.04
N VAL A 820 11.44 -32.19 -1.49
CA VAL A 820 12.12 -31.04 -2.12
C VAL A 820 12.71 -31.36 -3.50
N GLY A 821 13.29 -32.56 -3.68
CA GLY A 821 13.77 -33.01 -4.98
C GLY A 821 12.63 -33.24 -5.98
N GLN A 822 11.49 -33.77 -5.54
CA GLN A 822 10.29 -33.93 -6.37
C GLN A 822 9.74 -32.57 -6.79
N MET A 823 9.50 -31.66 -5.83
CA MET A 823 8.90 -30.35 -6.09
C MET A 823 9.70 -29.53 -7.10
N ALA A 824 11.04 -29.52 -6.98
CA ALA A 824 11.90 -28.84 -7.95
C ALA A 824 11.82 -29.46 -9.36
N ILE A 825 11.87 -30.80 -9.47
CA ILE A 825 11.73 -31.51 -10.74
C ILE A 825 10.38 -31.22 -11.42
N ASN A 826 9.29 -31.17 -10.63
CA ASN A 826 7.94 -30.89 -11.13
C ASN A 826 7.78 -29.43 -11.60
N LEU A 827 8.66 -28.52 -11.17
CA LEU A 827 8.69 -27.11 -11.57
C LEU A 827 9.63 -26.83 -12.76
N LEU A 828 10.53 -27.75 -13.14
CA LEU A 828 11.45 -27.57 -14.27
C LEU A 828 10.79 -27.25 -15.64
N PRO A 829 9.58 -27.72 -15.97
CA PRO A 829 8.88 -27.29 -17.20
C PRO A 829 8.53 -25.79 -17.23
N PHE A 830 8.54 -25.12 -16.07
CA PHE A 830 8.20 -23.70 -15.91
C PHE A 830 9.43 -22.83 -15.65
N PHE A 831 10.40 -23.36 -14.90
CA PHE A 831 11.65 -22.69 -14.51
C PHE A 831 12.85 -23.53 -14.95
N GLN A 832 13.65 -23.07 -15.92
CA GLN A 832 14.74 -23.87 -16.49
C GLN A 832 15.85 -24.18 -15.46
N ASN A 833 16.11 -23.25 -14.54
CA ASN A 833 17.08 -23.40 -13.45
C ASN A 833 16.46 -22.91 -12.13
N ILE A 834 16.57 -23.72 -11.08
CA ILE A 834 16.01 -23.46 -9.75
C ILE A 834 17.15 -23.50 -8.73
N ILE A 835 17.41 -22.38 -8.06
CA ILE A 835 18.51 -22.19 -7.10
C ILE A 835 17.92 -22.08 -5.69
N ILE A 836 17.70 -23.24 -5.07
CA ILE A 836 17.01 -23.38 -3.80
C ILE A 836 17.93 -22.93 -2.66
N LYS A 837 17.50 -21.89 -1.93
CA LYS A 837 18.21 -21.33 -0.76
C LYS A 837 17.86 -22.19 0.48
N CYS A 838 18.83 -22.93 1.03
CA CYS A 838 18.63 -23.87 2.15
C CYS A 838 19.31 -23.43 3.47
N GLY A 839 19.73 -22.17 3.57
CA GLY A 839 20.34 -21.59 4.77
C GLY A 839 21.66 -22.29 5.14
N GLU A 840 21.81 -22.69 6.40
CA GLU A 840 23.01 -23.41 6.87
C GLU A 840 23.20 -24.81 6.26
N ARG A 841 22.22 -25.32 5.51
CA ARG A 841 22.37 -26.54 4.69
C ARG A 841 22.91 -26.25 3.29
N GLY A 842 23.17 -24.98 2.96
CA GLY A 842 23.78 -24.55 1.70
C GLY A 842 22.76 -24.23 0.60
N VAL A 843 23.11 -24.58 -0.64
CA VAL A 843 22.34 -24.28 -1.86
C VAL A 843 22.10 -25.56 -2.65
N ILE A 844 20.91 -25.72 -3.23
CA ILE A 844 20.65 -26.80 -4.21
C ILE A 844 20.30 -26.16 -5.55
N VAL A 845 21.03 -26.52 -6.61
CA VAL A 845 20.77 -26.07 -7.97
C VAL A 845 20.18 -27.23 -8.76
N VAL A 846 19.00 -27.01 -9.35
CA VAL A 846 18.29 -27.98 -10.20
C VAL A 846 18.13 -27.36 -11.59
N MET A 847 18.56 -28.06 -12.64
CA MET A 847 18.71 -27.51 -14.00
C MET A 847 18.11 -28.44 -15.04
N ARG A 848 17.55 -27.86 -16.10
CA ARG A 848 17.11 -28.53 -17.32
C ARG A 848 17.86 -27.98 -18.54
N PHE A 849 18.38 -28.87 -19.38
CA PHE A 849 18.87 -28.54 -20.72
C PHE A 849 18.05 -29.30 -21.77
N SER A 850 17.75 -28.65 -22.90
CA SER A 850 16.88 -29.19 -23.96
C SER A 850 17.48 -28.95 -25.35
N GLY A 851 17.29 -29.89 -26.28
CA GLY A 851 17.80 -29.79 -27.66
C GLY A 851 19.32 -29.71 -27.69
N GLU A 852 19.85 -28.74 -28.43
CA GLU A 852 21.30 -28.50 -28.54
C GLU A 852 21.94 -28.10 -27.20
N ASP A 853 21.20 -27.43 -26.30
CA ASP A 853 21.71 -27.07 -24.96
C ASP A 853 22.09 -28.32 -24.15
N ALA A 854 21.40 -29.45 -24.37
CA ALA A 854 21.64 -30.73 -23.69
C ALA A 854 22.84 -31.51 -24.26
N MET A 855 23.27 -31.18 -25.49
CA MET A 855 24.40 -31.82 -26.18
C MET A 855 25.70 -31.03 -26.03
N ASN A 856 25.60 -29.70 -25.97
CA ASN A 856 26.76 -28.79 -25.95
C ASN A 856 27.21 -28.37 -24.53
N THR A 857 26.51 -28.82 -23.48
CA THR A 857 26.88 -28.57 -22.08
C THR A 857 27.90 -29.58 -21.57
N SER A 858 28.84 -29.19 -20.68
CA SER A 858 29.78 -30.16 -20.10
C SER A 858 29.11 -31.21 -19.18
N TRP A 859 27.86 -30.98 -18.77
CA TRP A 859 27.04 -31.99 -18.09
C TRP A 859 26.65 -33.18 -19.02
N ALA A 860 26.81 -33.04 -20.34
CA ALA A 860 26.54 -34.08 -21.32
C ALA A 860 27.49 -35.29 -21.22
N ASP A 861 28.72 -35.10 -20.72
CA ASP A 861 29.70 -36.17 -20.49
C ASP A 861 29.67 -36.73 -19.05
N GLU A 862 29.29 -35.90 -18.07
CA GLU A 862 29.26 -36.24 -16.64
C GLU A 862 28.30 -37.40 -16.31
N ARG A 863 28.51 -38.08 -15.18
CA ARG A 863 27.60 -39.12 -14.65
C ARG A 863 27.15 -38.77 -13.23
N SER A 864 26.02 -39.31 -12.76
CA SER A 864 25.63 -39.17 -11.35
C SER A 864 26.78 -39.52 -10.40
N ASN A 865 27.05 -38.64 -9.46
CA ASN A 865 28.04 -38.82 -8.41
C ASN A 865 27.48 -38.28 -7.08
N PRO A 866 26.65 -39.06 -6.36
CA PRO A 866 26.05 -38.63 -5.10
C PRO A 866 27.07 -38.19 -4.05
N PHE A 867 28.27 -38.79 -4.03
CA PHE A 867 29.38 -38.40 -3.14
C PHE A 867 30.04 -37.08 -3.58
N GLY A 868 30.13 -36.84 -4.89
CA GLY A 868 30.43 -35.54 -5.49
C GLY A 868 29.31 -34.50 -5.37
N ARG A 869 28.21 -34.85 -4.70
CA ARG A 869 27.02 -34.02 -4.42
C ARG A 869 26.17 -33.65 -5.63
N TYR A 870 26.22 -34.42 -6.71
CA TYR A 870 25.33 -34.21 -7.87
C TYR A 870 24.79 -35.50 -8.50
N ILE A 871 23.61 -35.41 -9.09
CA ILE A 871 22.92 -36.51 -9.78
C ILE A 871 22.42 -36.01 -11.14
N ILE A 872 22.43 -36.90 -12.15
CA ILE A 872 22.17 -36.53 -13.55
C ILE A 872 21.26 -37.57 -14.20
N ALA A 873 20.12 -37.13 -14.73
CA ALA A 873 19.29 -37.92 -15.62
C ALA A 873 19.50 -37.48 -17.07
N LYS A 874 19.59 -38.45 -17.99
CA LYS A 874 19.71 -38.22 -19.43
C LYS A 874 18.58 -38.97 -20.14
N SER A 875 17.86 -38.27 -21.01
CA SER A 875 16.85 -38.88 -21.88
C SER A 875 17.45 -39.93 -22.82
N HIS A 876 16.65 -40.93 -23.21
CA HIS A 876 17.08 -42.00 -24.11
C HIS A 876 17.55 -41.55 -25.50
N ASN A 877 17.22 -40.32 -25.91
CA ASN A 877 17.64 -39.71 -27.18
C ASN A 877 18.68 -38.59 -27.00
N SER A 878 19.18 -38.38 -25.78
CA SER A 878 20.12 -37.32 -25.39
C SER A 878 19.70 -35.89 -25.74
N LYS A 879 18.39 -35.63 -25.91
CA LYS A 879 17.87 -34.27 -26.20
C LYS A 879 17.41 -33.52 -24.96
N GLU A 880 17.24 -34.19 -23.84
CA GLU A 880 16.88 -33.62 -22.54
C GLU A 880 17.83 -34.15 -21.46
N LEU A 881 18.29 -33.24 -20.61
CA LEU A 881 19.25 -33.50 -19.54
C LEU A 881 18.79 -32.76 -18.27
N VAL A 882 18.74 -33.47 -17.16
CA VAL A 882 18.36 -32.91 -15.85
C VAL A 882 19.48 -33.14 -14.84
N VAL A 883 19.87 -32.08 -14.15
CA VAL A 883 20.92 -32.09 -13.13
C VAL A 883 20.36 -31.58 -11.80
N LEU A 884 20.65 -32.25 -10.70
CA LEU A 884 20.46 -31.74 -9.35
C LEU A 884 21.80 -31.78 -8.61
N ARG A 885 22.27 -30.64 -8.10
CA ARG A 885 23.53 -30.51 -7.38
C ARG A 885 23.37 -29.76 -6.06
N HIS A 886 24.03 -30.26 -5.02
CA HIS A 886 24.14 -29.61 -3.71
C HIS A 886 25.51 -28.95 -3.54
N PHE A 887 25.49 -27.73 -3.00
CA PHE A 887 26.64 -26.95 -2.60
C PHE A 887 26.56 -26.71 -1.08
N PRO A 888 27.52 -27.22 -0.28
CA PRO A 888 27.56 -26.96 1.16
C PRO A 888 27.64 -25.48 1.50
N ALA A 889 27.08 -25.12 2.66
CA ALA A 889 27.18 -23.76 3.21
C ALA A 889 28.65 -23.40 3.54
N ILE A 890 29.08 -22.19 3.21
CA ILE A 890 30.29 -21.60 3.79
C ILE A 890 30.08 -21.49 5.31
N PRO A 891 30.96 -22.06 6.17
CA PRO A 891 30.77 -22.01 7.61
C PRO A 891 31.02 -20.60 8.19
N VAL A 892 29.97 -19.99 8.73
CA VAL A 892 30.01 -18.73 9.50
C VAL A 892 29.95 -19.04 11.01
N ASN A 893 30.56 -18.22 11.87
CA ASN A 893 30.31 -18.30 13.32
C ASN A 893 29.06 -17.51 13.70
N LYS A 894 28.24 -18.01 14.64
CA LYS A 894 27.01 -17.30 15.06
C LYS A 894 27.31 -15.91 15.64
N ASP A 895 28.44 -15.77 16.34
CA ASP A 895 28.85 -14.53 17.01
C ASP A 895 29.39 -13.46 16.03
N GLU A 896 29.65 -13.84 14.76
CA GLU A 896 30.12 -12.94 13.69
C GLU A 896 28.94 -12.36 12.86
N ILE A 897 27.73 -12.88 13.03
CA ILE A 897 26.54 -12.43 12.28
C ILE A 897 26.02 -11.12 12.88
N VAL A 898 26.18 -10.04 12.12
CA VAL A 898 25.72 -8.68 12.46
C VAL A 898 24.28 -8.45 12.00
N SER A 899 23.91 -9.00 10.84
CA SER A 899 22.58 -8.88 10.25
C SER A 899 22.26 -10.10 9.38
N VAL A 900 20.97 -10.41 9.20
CA VAL A 900 20.52 -11.40 8.20
C VAL A 900 19.87 -10.76 6.97
N THR A 901 19.59 -9.45 7.03
CA THR A 901 18.92 -8.69 5.98
C THR A 901 19.81 -8.60 4.73
N GLY A 902 19.24 -8.87 3.55
CA GLY A 902 19.94 -8.73 2.27
C GLY A 902 21.00 -9.79 1.96
N ALA A 903 21.27 -10.76 2.84
CA ALA A 903 22.23 -11.84 2.56
C ALA A 903 21.77 -12.75 1.39
N GLY A 904 20.47 -13.04 1.29
CA GLY A 904 19.90 -13.75 0.13
C GLY A 904 19.98 -12.92 -1.15
N ASP A 905 19.60 -11.66 -1.08
CA ASP A 905 19.65 -10.70 -2.18
C ASP A 905 21.09 -10.48 -2.69
N SER A 906 22.08 -10.51 -1.78
CA SER A 906 23.52 -10.45 -2.09
C SER A 906 23.97 -11.67 -2.89
N MET A 907 23.51 -12.87 -2.49
CA MET A 907 23.74 -14.12 -3.23
C MET A 907 23.13 -14.04 -4.64
N VAL A 908 21.90 -13.52 -4.77
CA VAL A 908 21.21 -13.40 -6.06
C VAL A 908 21.87 -12.36 -6.97
N GLY A 909 22.29 -11.21 -6.44
CA GLY A 909 23.03 -10.19 -7.19
C GLY A 909 24.39 -10.69 -7.69
N ALA A 910 25.12 -11.44 -6.87
CA ALA A 910 26.38 -12.09 -7.25
C ALA A 910 26.19 -13.19 -8.31
N LEU A 911 25.10 -13.96 -8.22
CA LEU A 911 24.74 -14.94 -9.23
C LEU A 911 24.35 -14.28 -10.56
N CYS A 912 23.58 -13.19 -10.53
CA CYS A 912 23.22 -12.40 -11.70
C CYS A 912 24.47 -11.79 -12.37
N ALA A 913 25.40 -11.24 -11.59
CA ALA A 913 26.68 -10.75 -12.08
C ALA A 913 27.53 -11.86 -12.74
N SER A 914 27.53 -13.06 -12.15
CA SER A 914 28.23 -14.23 -12.72
C SER A 914 27.65 -14.65 -14.07
N ILE A 915 26.32 -14.79 -14.16
CA ILE A 915 25.57 -15.12 -15.39
C ILE A 915 25.81 -14.07 -16.48
N VAL A 916 25.92 -12.79 -16.11
CA VAL A 916 26.10 -11.66 -17.03
C VAL A 916 27.54 -11.53 -17.54
N ASN A 917 28.53 -11.86 -16.71
CA ASN A 917 29.93 -11.94 -17.13
C ASN A 917 30.20 -13.18 -17.99
N ASP A 918 29.54 -14.31 -17.71
CA ASP A 918 29.64 -15.53 -18.51
C ASP A 918 28.27 -16.19 -18.73
N PRO A 919 27.62 -15.93 -19.89
CA PRO A 919 26.38 -16.58 -20.31
C PRO A 919 26.35 -18.12 -20.22
N SER A 920 27.52 -18.78 -20.17
CA SER A 920 27.65 -20.23 -20.07
C SER A 920 27.86 -20.76 -18.64
N THR A 921 27.75 -19.92 -17.59
CA THR A 921 27.96 -20.31 -16.18
C THR A 921 27.30 -21.65 -15.82
N PHE A 922 26.03 -21.84 -16.19
CA PHE A 922 25.26 -23.05 -15.84
C PHE A 922 25.61 -24.25 -16.75
N HIS A 923 26.10 -24.01 -17.97
CA HIS A 923 26.48 -25.06 -18.93
C HIS A 923 27.83 -25.72 -18.62
N HIS A 924 28.61 -25.19 -17.68
CA HIS A 924 29.92 -25.72 -17.31
C HIS A 924 30.06 -25.94 -15.80
N THR A 925 30.39 -27.18 -15.40
CA THR A 925 30.53 -27.60 -13.99
C THR A 925 31.38 -26.63 -13.16
N LYS A 926 32.61 -26.35 -13.59
CA LYS A 926 33.54 -25.44 -12.89
C LYS A 926 33.09 -23.97 -12.84
N ARG A 927 32.27 -23.52 -13.80
CA ARG A 927 31.80 -22.12 -13.84
C ARG A 927 30.63 -21.92 -12.89
N LEU A 928 29.72 -22.91 -12.81
CA LEU A 928 28.68 -22.94 -11.79
C LEU A 928 29.29 -22.99 -10.38
N ASP A 929 30.35 -23.78 -10.18
CA ASP A 929 31.03 -23.89 -8.89
C ASP A 929 31.60 -22.54 -8.42
N ALA A 930 32.30 -21.84 -9.31
CA ALA A 930 32.82 -20.50 -9.01
C ALA A 930 31.70 -19.48 -8.76
N ALA A 931 30.62 -19.51 -9.56
CA ALA A 931 29.49 -18.60 -9.41
C ALA A 931 28.74 -18.81 -8.07
N ILE A 932 28.46 -20.06 -7.70
CA ILE A 932 27.79 -20.37 -6.43
C ILE A 932 28.72 -20.08 -5.24
N GLN A 933 30.04 -20.33 -5.36
CA GLN A 933 31.01 -19.93 -4.33
C GLN A 933 31.01 -18.41 -4.10
N LEU A 934 31.18 -17.61 -5.16
CA LEU A 934 31.13 -16.14 -5.09
C LEU A 934 29.77 -15.65 -4.53
N SER A 935 28.68 -16.32 -4.88
CA SER A 935 27.34 -15.99 -4.38
C SER A 935 27.19 -16.27 -2.89
N GLN A 936 27.79 -17.34 -2.37
CA GLN A 936 27.85 -17.59 -0.93
C GLN A 936 28.78 -16.61 -0.21
N GLU A 937 29.94 -16.27 -0.78
CA GLU A 937 30.86 -15.27 -0.23
C GLU A 937 30.19 -13.88 -0.14
N ALA A 938 29.41 -13.49 -1.15
CA ALA A 938 28.61 -12.27 -1.13
C ALA A 938 27.56 -12.26 0.00
N ALA A 939 26.90 -13.40 0.25
CA ALA A 939 25.99 -13.55 1.39
C ALA A 939 26.73 -13.41 2.73
N VAL A 940 27.87 -14.08 2.91
CA VAL A 940 28.67 -14.02 4.14
C VAL A 940 29.20 -12.61 4.41
N LEU A 941 29.68 -11.90 3.39
CA LEU A 941 30.12 -10.51 3.53
C LEU A 941 29.00 -9.57 4.00
N SER A 942 27.74 -9.83 3.63
CA SER A 942 26.58 -9.07 4.10
C SER A 942 26.08 -9.56 5.47
N LEU A 943 26.22 -10.85 5.81
CA LEU A 943 25.96 -11.34 7.18
C LEU A 943 26.83 -10.63 8.22
N HIS A 944 28.08 -10.31 7.87
CA HIS A 944 29.02 -9.58 8.70
C HIS A 944 28.88 -8.04 8.60
N SER A 945 27.77 -7.54 8.05
CA SER A 945 27.57 -6.10 7.80
C SER A 945 26.35 -5.52 8.52
N VAL A 946 26.43 -4.23 8.86
CA VAL A 946 25.27 -3.42 9.31
C VAL A 946 24.40 -2.94 8.15
N ARG A 947 24.80 -3.17 6.89
CA ARG A 947 24.04 -2.84 5.69
C ARG A 947 23.59 -4.12 4.99
N ALA A 948 22.41 -4.08 4.37
CA ALA A 948 21.84 -5.21 3.64
C ALA A 948 22.75 -5.73 2.50
N ILE A 949 23.49 -4.84 1.84
CA ILE A 949 24.61 -5.18 0.95
C ILE A 949 25.92 -4.69 1.57
N SER A 950 26.91 -5.58 1.67
CA SER A 950 28.21 -5.26 2.25
C SER A 950 29.03 -4.24 1.44
N PRO A 951 29.54 -3.15 2.05
CA PRO A 951 30.47 -2.22 1.40
C PRO A 951 31.85 -2.79 1.04
N LEU A 952 32.11 -4.06 1.40
CA LEU A 952 33.29 -4.83 1.01
C LEU A 952 33.06 -5.64 -0.28
N LEU A 953 31.80 -5.88 -0.67
CA LEU A 953 31.50 -6.59 -1.90
C LEU A 953 32.04 -5.80 -3.12
N GLY A 954 32.70 -6.49 -4.05
CA GLY A 954 33.40 -5.86 -5.17
C GLY A 954 34.77 -5.27 -4.84
N LYS A 955 35.21 -5.29 -3.58
CA LYS A 955 36.60 -5.01 -3.23
C LYS A 955 37.35 -6.33 -3.18
N GLY A 956 38.37 -6.47 -4.03
CA GLY A 956 39.25 -7.65 -4.00
C GLY A 956 39.90 -7.79 -2.62
N SER A 957 40.02 -9.04 -2.16
CA SER A 957 40.66 -9.41 -0.88
C SER A 957 42.18 -9.25 -0.97
N GLY A 958 42.64 -8.01 -0.75
CA GLY A 958 44.05 -7.64 -0.52
C GLY A 958 44.33 -7.36 0.95
#